data_AF-A0AAJ7FJ34-F1
#
_entry.id   AF-A0AAJ7FJ34-F1
#
_cell.length_a   1.000
_cell.length_b   1.000
_cell.length_c   1.000
_cell.angle_alpha   90.00
_cell.angle_beta   90.00
_cell.angle_gamma   90.00
#
_symmetry.space_group_name_H-M   'P 1'
#
loop_
_entity.id
_entity.type
_entity.pdbx_description
1 polymer ?
#
loop_
_entity_poly.entity_id
_entity_poly.type
_entity_poly.pdbx_seq_one_letter_code
_entity_poly.pdbx_strand_id
1 'polypeptide(L)'
;MAETNGAANLNTKNGNFICGVVEGFYGRPWTTEQRKDLFQKLKKWGMDSYLYAPKDDYKHRAYWRDLYTVEEAEHLTGLIAAARECGITFYYALSPGLDITYSSTKEITALKRKLEQVSQFGCTAFALLFDDIEPEMSEADKEVFQSFAHAQVSVTNDIFHHLGQPRFLLCPTQYCGTRAMPNVATSEYLNTLGSKLAQEIDIMWTGPKVISRLLTIESIEEITEVLRRPPVIWDNLHANDYDQKRVFLGPYAGRSPDLIPKLRGVLTNPNCEYGANFVAIHTLAQWSRCNVDGKRDLSLNDTVSADIKLETETEDGVIGEDVPSTLSPNMYHPRRALKNSINDWLAEFSRKRAAWGVIAKPQPCVAPTIPIPIIPSVNTCMSLTATTNTTVSATTAPVNNSNHLQALAEVCSNVTGSENFPPPPTTGPVMNSLVSDTKVVSEPIMPAVTPLGVPSAPVPAAPSTEPMDCNTTPGNSPIHLVKIPTEDDSMVENTSTCSGASGSMQVEVDGTSPTVNGTQMIVENDNENHDSADLLDVKDPDKQLTQEDLSLLCDLFYLPFEHGGQGIQLLQEFNWLKSNAQVVIKKSKDEEENSKADADEWHARAAKMNDMCNAVNRLFQRLTYCNNRELVYDLYSYVWDMRGVVSLLNSYVKWLAFGRFPSTMTTFTQGSYTWFSNGWKETFMSGDQEPWVFRGGLTADLQRLIPVDSGNDLFVYKAPEVPSSKIYTIRPYLPGDEDAVYAVCNQITGCTSSAVADRLVGGFLTLSPELCMVVEDEDAIVGYALAALNIKTFNQKLAVSWIPELKAKYPLDDNINDLPPNVQEAIRFLHSFVPDTPEQLCRQHPSQMLCAVLPTVQDQSVPKRLVTCVLAALRANGSFGVHMTIPSTDKESHEFYGKLGFVDLNTTQDESPSSITMCRSF
;
A
#
# COMPACT_ATOMS: atom_id res chain seq x y z
N MET A 1 31.81 24.52 -19.75
CA MET A 1 32.92 23.56 -19.52
C MET A 1 33.94 24.24 -18.63
N ALA A 2 34.48 23.56 -17.64
CA ALA A 2 35.61 24.01 -16.83
C ALA A 2 36.36 22.75 -16.35
N GLU A 3 37.68 22.72 -16.49
CA GLU A 3 38.48 21.52 -16.20
C GLU A 3 38.79 21.41 -14.71
N THR A 4 38.37 20.33 -14.07
CA THR A 4 38.52 20.10 -12.62
C THR A 4 39.71 19.20 -12.32
N ASN A 5 40.75 19.74 -11.68
CA ASN A 5 41.92 19.00 -11.21
C ASN A 5 41.63 18.16 -9.94
N GLY A 6 40.68 17.22 -10.05
CA GLY A 6 40.54 16.08 -9.15
C GLY A 6 41.16 14.83 -9.78
N ALA A 7 41.59 13.87 -8.95
CA ALA A 7 42.03 12.56 -9.44
C ALA A 7 40.83 11.83 -10.07
N ALA A 8 40.76 11.84 -11.40
CA ALA A 8 39.64 11.29 -12.14
C ALA A 8 39.64 9.75 -12.09
N ASN A 9 38.49 9.16 -11.75
CA ASN A 9 38.32 7.71 -11.69
C ASN A 9 38.53 7.09 -13.09
N LEU A 10 39.48 6.16 -13.17
CA LEU A 10 39.91 5.49 -14.40
C LEU A 10 38.80 4.67 -15.06
N ASN A 11 37.87 4.06 -14.30
CA ASN A 11 36.77 3.29 -14.88
C ASN A 11 35.81 4.19 -15.68
N THR A 12 35.43 5.34 -15.11
CA THR A 12 34.62 6.37 -15.78
C THR A 12 35.35 7.06 -16.93
N LYS A 13 36.67 7.31 -16.82
CA LYS A 13 37.46 7.87 -17.93
C LYS A 13 37.65 6.91 -19.11
N ASN A 14 37.63 5.60 -18.84
CA ASN A 14 37.83 4.57 -19.85
C ASN A 14 36.53 3.99 -20.43
N GLY A 15 35.35 4.46 -19.98
CA GLY A 15 34.05 3.95 -20.43
C GLY A 15 33.71 2.53 -19.95
N ASN A 16 34.33 2.08 -18.85
CA ASN A 16 34.23 0.70 -18.34
C ASN A 16 33.33 0.53 -17.10
N PHE A 17 32.52 1.55 -16.79
CA PHE A 17 31.58 1.53 -15.66
C PHE A 17 30.13 1.56 -16.19
N ILE A 18 29.41 0.46 -16.01
CA ILE A 18 28.01 0.31 -16.45
C ILE A 18 27.13 1.22 -15.59
N CYS A 19 26.48 2.24 -16.17
CA CYS A 19 25.59 3.13 -15.43
C CYS A 19 24.28 3.30 -16.18
N GLY A 20 23.18 2.83 -15.59
CA GLY A 20 21.93 2.67 -16.33
C GLY A 20 20.70 2.36 -15.52
N VAL A 21 19.68 1.89 -16.23
CA VAL A 21 18.41 1.42 -15.70
C VAL A 21 18.20 -0.03 -16.15
N VAL A 22 17.68 -0.86 -15.26
CA VAL A 22 17.07 -2.15 -15.62
C VAL A 22 15.56 -2.01 -15.52
N GLU A 23 14.86 -2.41 -16.57
CA GLU A 23 13.41 -2.58 -16.55
C GLU A 23 13.16 -4.03 -16.12
N GLY A 24 13.18 -4.31 -14.81
CA GLY A 24 13.26 -5.66 -14.25
C GLY A 24 12.23 -6.01 -13.17
N PHE A 25 11.28 -5.11 -12.93
CA PHE A 25 10.16 -5.23 -12.01
C PHE A 25 9.05 -6.16 -12.55
N TYR A 26 8.14 -6.55 -11.64
CA TYR A 26 6.90 -7.26 -11.96
C TYR A 26 5.74 -6.28 -12.27
N GLY A 27 4.85 -6.65 -13.19
CA GLY A 27 3.74 -5.82 -13.66
C GLY A 27 3.96 -5.20 -15.04
N ARG A 28 3.04 -4.32 -15.45
CA ARG A 28 2.96 -3.75 -16.82
C ARG A 28 4.30 -3.15 -17.28
N PRO A 29 4.95 -3.69 -18.33
CA PRO A 29 6.18 -3.11 -18.89
C PRO A 29 5.99 -1.69 -19.45
N TRP A 30 7.09 -0.96 -19.63
CA TRP A 30 7.06 0.37 -20.25
C TRP A 30 6.77 0.30 -21.75
N THR A 31 6.17 1.35 -22.31
CA THR A 31 5.93 1.45 -23.76
C THR A 31 7.23 1.73 -24.51
N THR A 32 7.22 1.50 -25.82
CA THR A 32 8.35 1.83 -26.72
C THR A 32 8.71 3.31 -26.63
N GLU A 33 7.73 4.19 -26.42
CA GLU A 33 7.86 5.64 -26.35
C GLU A 33 8.48 6.06 -25.01
N GLN A 34 8.04 5.46 -23.90
CA GLN A 34 8.63 5.62 -22.57
C GLN A 34 10.11 5.17 -22.58
N ARG A 35 10.42 4.04 -23.22
CA ARG A 35 11.80 3.54 -23.39
C ARG A 35 12.65 4.44 -24.30
N LYS A 36 12.11 4.99 -25.39
CA LYS A 36 12.81 5.96 -26.26
C LYS A 36 13.11 7.27 -25.51
N ASP A 37 12.15 7.82 -24.76
CA ASP A 37 12.33 9.00 -23.89
C ASP A 37 13.35 8.72 -22.77
N LEU A 38 13.34 7.50 -22.21
CA LEU A 38 14.38 7.05 -21.27
C LEU A 38 15.78 7.10 -21.90
N PHE A 39 15.97 6.58 -23.12
CA PHE A 39 17.29 6.61 -23.78
C PHE A 39 17.79 8.05 -24.00
N GLN A 40 16.89 8.99 -24.34
CA GLN A 40 17.22 10.41 -24.44
C GLN A 40 17.59 11.03 -23.08
N LYS A 41 16.88 10.67 -22.01
CA LYS A 41 17.16 11.11 -20.63
C LYS A 41 18.49 10.56 -20.10
N LEU A 42 18.76 9.26 -20.29
CA LEU A 42 20.05 8.63 -19.95
C LEU A 42 21.21 9.34 -20.67
N LYS A 43 21.07 9.60 -21.99
CA LYS A 43 22.03 10.37 -22.79
C LYS A 43 22.24 11.79 -22.26
N LYS A 44 21.15 12.52 -21.94
CA LYS A 44 21.20 13.87 -21.34
C LYS A 44 21.99 13.88 -20.03
N TRP A 45 21.89 12.82 -19.23
CA TRP A 45 22.45 12.76 -17.88
C TRP A 45 23.82 12.08 -17.79
N GLY A 46 24.33 11.51 -18.89
CA GLY A 46 25.65 10.87 -18.97
C GLY A 46 25.67 9.41 -18.52
N MET A 47 24.53 8.72 -18.63
CA MET A 47 24.38 7.28 -18.39
C MET A 47 24.48 6.51 -19.73
N ASP A 48 24.94 5.26 -19.70
CA ASP A 48 25.43 4.53 -20.88
C ASP A 48 24.71 3.19 -21.16
N SER A 49 23.81 2.74 -20.28
CA SER A 49 23.28 1.38 -20.29
C SER A 49 21.77 1.29 -20.03
N TYR A 50 21.12 0.32 -20.67
CA TYR A 50 19.76 -0.10 -20.38
C TYR A 50 19.66 -1.62 -20.49
N LEU A 51 19.03 -2.26 -19.49
CA LEU A 51 18.80 -3.71 -19.45
C LEU A 51 17.31 -4.01 -19.60
N TYR A 52 16.96 -4.63 -20.72
CA TYR A 52 15.62 -5.15 -21.01
C TYR A 52 15.43 -6.47 -20.26
N ALA A 53 14.71 -6.44 -19.13
CA ALA A 53 14.41 -7.62 -18.31
C ALA A 53 12.94 -7.70 -17.79
N PRO A 54 11.91 -7.16 -18.48
CA PRO A 54 10.56 -7.04 -17.92
C PRO A 54 9.97 -8.42 -17.59
N LYS A 55 9.55 -8.62 -16.34
CA LYS A 55 9.10 -9.95 -15.87
C LYS A 55 7.82 -10.42 -16.57
N ASP A 56 6.96 -9.48 -16.95
CA ASP A 56 5.66 -9.70 -17.59
C ASP A 56 5.75 -9.84 -19.13
N ASP A 57 6.92 -9.69 -19.75
CA ASP A 57 7.13 -10.16 -21.12
C ASP A 57 7.18 -11.68 -21.11
N TYR A 58 6.09 -12.32 -21.58
CA TYR A 58 6.00 -13.77 -21.64
C TYR A 58 7.19 -14.40 -22.39
N LYS A 59 7.73 -13.76 -23.44
CA LYS A 59 8.85 -14.28 -24.24
C LYS A 59 10.23 -13.94 -23.68
N HIS A 60 10.28 -13.21 -22.56
CA HIS A 60 11.48 -13.01 -21.73
C HIS A 60 11.61 -14.08 -20.64
N ARG A 61 10.49 -14.57 -20.05
CA ARG A 61 10.51 -15.50 -18.92
C ARG A 61 9.66 -16.77 -19.11
N ALA A 62 8.33 -16.66 -19.19
CA ALA A 62 7.43 -17.81 -19.17
C ALA A 62 7.53 -18.75 -20.40
N TYR A 63 7.74 -18.16 -21.58
CA TYR A 63 7.87 -18.82 -22.89
C TYR A 63 9.20 -18.42 -23.54
N TRP A 64 10.30 -18.43 -22.77
CA TRP A 64 11.63 -18.00 -23.20
C TRP A 64 12.15 -18.72 -24.47
N ARG A 65 11.65 -19.94 -24.73
CA ARG A 65 11.96 -20.75 -25.93
C ARG A 65 11.35 -20.19 -27.22
N ASP A 66 10.25 -19.44 -27.12
CA ASP A 66 9.51 -18.99 -28.27
C ASP A 66 10.21 -17.80 -28.92
N LEU A 67 10.42 -17.91 -30.23
CA LEU A 67 10.98 -16.84 -31.04
C LEU A 67 10.01 -15.67 -31.14
N TYR A 68 10.58 -14.48 -31.33
CA TYR A 68 9.78 -13.30 -31.62
C TYR A 68 9.14 -13.42 -33.03
N THR A 69 7.91 -12.94 -33.19
CA THR A 69 7.24 -12.82 -34.49
C THR A 69 7.89 -11.73 -35.34
N VAL A 70 7.41 -11.50 -36.57
CA VAL A 70 7.95 -10.45 -37.43
C VAL A 70 7.68 -9.07 -36.83
N GLU A 71 6.49 -8.87 -36.27
CA GLU A 71 6.03 -7.61 -35.68
C GLU A 71 6.79 -7.30 -34.39
N GLU A 72 7.00 -8.31 -33.53
CA GLU A 72 7.82 -8.20 -32.32
C GLU A 72 9.31 -7.97 -32.67
N ALA A 73 9.81 -8.60 -33.74
CA ALA A 73 11.18 -8.43 -34.23
C ALA A 73 11.43 -7.02 -34.78
N GLU A 74 10.51 -6.47 -35.58
CA GLU A 74 10.56 -5.09 -36.07
C GLU A 74 10.55 -4.09 -34.91
N HIS A 75 9.67 -4.31 -33.92
CA HIS A 75 9.61 -3.51 -32.69
C HIS A 75 10.94 -3.50 -31.93
N LEU A 76 11.50 -4.69 -31.63
CA LEU A 76 12.77 -4.80 -30.90
C LEU A 76 13.95 -4.23 -31.71
N THR A 77 13.99 -4.45 -33.02
CA THR A 77 15.01 -3.86 -33.91
C THR A 77 14.97 -2.34 -33.86
N GLY A 78 13.78 -1.73 -33.93
CA GLY A 78 13.59 -0.29 -33.79
C GLY A 78 13.99 0.26 -32.42
N LEU A 79 13.74 -0.51 -31.35
CA LEU A 79 14.11 -0.14 -29.98
C LEU A 79 15.64 -0.20 -29.77
N ILE A 80 16.30 -1.25 -30.26
CA ILE A 80 17.77 -1.41 -30.23
C ILE A 80 18.44 -0.30 -31.06
N ALA A 81 17.88 0.07 -32.22
CA ALA A 81 18.37 1.17 -33.03
C ALA A 81 18.28 2.52 -32.28
N ALA A 82 17.15 2.83 -31.65
CA ALA A 82 16.96 4.06 -30.88
C ALA A 82 17.91 4.16 -29.66
N ALA A 83 18.18 3.03 -28.98
CA ALA A 83 19.18 2.98 -27.91
C ALA A 83 20.58 3.33 -28.45
N ARG A 84 20.98 2.71 -29.56
CA ARG A 84 22.28 2.94 -30.23
C ARG A 84 22.44 4.39 -30.72
N GLU A 85 21.39 5.01 -31.27
CA GLU A 85 21.37 6.43 -31.64
C GLU A 85 21.50 7.37 -30.43
N CYS A 86 21.02 6.92 -29.27
CA CYS A 86 21.24 7.61 -28.00
C CYS A 86 22.64 7.37 -27.41
N GLY A 87 23.41 6.40 -27.91
CA GLY A 87 24.69 5.97 -27.33
C GLY A 87 24.52 5.03 -26.13
N ILE A 88 23.33 4.45 -25.96
CA ILE A 88 22.98 3.54 -24.86
C ILE A 88 23.26 2.10 -25.29
N THR A 89 23.99 1.38 -24.45
CA THR A 89 24.19 -0.07 -24.56
C THR A 89 22.90 -0.77 -24.18
N PHE A 90 22.19 -1.29 -25.19
CA PHE A 90 21.01 -2.13 -24.99
C PHE A 90 21.45 -3.56 -24.65
N TYR A 91 21.25 -3.97 -23.39
CA TYR A 91 21.39 -5.36 -22.97
C TYR A 91 20.05 -6.08 -23.08
N TYR A 92 20.01 -7.20 -23.80
CA TYR A 92 18.87 -8.11 -23.82
C TYR A 92 19.02 -9.21 -22.76
N ALA A 93 18.14 -9.25 -21.76
CA ALA A 93 18.08 -10.34 -20.80
C ALA A 93 17.19 -11.49 -21.28
N LEU A 94 17.34 -12.65 -20.62
CA LEU A 94 16.45 -13.80 -20.75
C LEU A 94 16.43 -14.57 -19.42
N SER A 95 15.24 -14.97 -18.94
CA SER A 95 15.04 -15.72 -17.69
C SER A 95 14.62 -17.18 -17.96
N PRO A 96 15.53 -18.07 -18.43
CA PRO A 96 15.17 -19.47 -18.71
C PRO A 96 14.99 -20.34 -17.46
N GLY A 97 15.38 -19.84 -16.27
CA GLY A 97 15.57 -20.65 -15.07
C GLY A 97 14.33 -21.33 -14.47
N LEU A 98 13.11 -21.01 -14.90
CA LEU A 98 11.88 -21.60 -14.36
C LEU A 98 11.66 -23.07 -14.76
N ASP A 99 12.06 -23.46 -15.97
CA ASP A 99 11.74 -24.78 -16.53
C ASP A 99 12.79 -25.34 -17.51
N ILE A 100 14.01 -24.78 -17.50
CA ILE A 100 15.13 -25.28 -18.28
C ILE A 100 15.70 -26.59 -17.69
N THR A 101 15.80 -27.62 -18.53
CA THR A 101 16.66 -28.79 -18.27
C THR A 101 18.06 -28.48 -18.80
N TYR A 102 18.99 -28.12 -17.91
CA TYR A 102 20.33 -27.61 -18.25
C TYR A 102 21.18 -28.60 -19.06
N SER A 103 20.95 -29.90 -18.89
CA SER A 103 21.64 -31.00 -19.58
C SER A 103 21.09 -31.27 -20.99
N SER A 104 19.89 -30.77 -21.30
CA SER A 104 19.18 -31.08 -22.53
C SER A 104 19.71 -30.28 -23.71
N THR A 105 20.38 -30.95 -24.65
CA THR A 105 20.89 -30.33 -25.89
C THR A 105 19.79 -29.62 -26.69
N LYS A 106 18.53 -30.08 -26.59
CA LYS A 106 17.36 -29.41 -27.19
C LYS A 106 17.13 -28.03 -26.57
N GLU A 107 17.23 -27.91 -25.25
CA GLU A 107 17.02 -26.64 -24.53
C GLU A 107 18.14 -25.65 -24.83
N ILE A 108 19.40 -26.12 -24.81
CA ILE A 108 20.55 -25.28 -25.17
C ILE A 108 20.46 -24.82 -26.63
N THR A 109 19.95 -25.65 -27.54
CA THR A 109 19.69 -25.27 -28.94
C THR A 109 18.58 -24.22 -29.05
N ALA A 110 17.51 -24.31 -28.24
CA ALA A 110 16.46 -23.29 -28.21
C ALA A 110 17.00 -21.96 -27.66
N LEU A 111 17.77 -22.01 -26.57
CA LEU A 111 18.39 -20.85 -25.92
C LEU A 111 19.34 -20.11 -26.89
N LYS A 112 20.18 -20.86 -27.61
CA LYS A 112 21.06 -20.32 -28.66
C LYS A 112 20.26 -19.63 -29.75
N ARG A 113 19.25 -20.30 -30.34
CA ARG A 113 18.42 -19.76 -31.42
C ARG A 113 17.66 -18.49 -31.02
N LYS A 114 17.16 -18.40 -29.78
CA LYS A 114 16.49 -17.21 -29.24
C LYS A 114 17.44 -16.01 -29.17
N LEU A 115 18.66 -16.20 -28.66
CA LEU A 115 19.66 -15.14 -28.52
C LEU A 115 20.32 -14.77 -29.86
N GLU A 116 20.50 -15.74 -30.77
CA GLU A 116 20.87 -15.50 -32.17
C GLU A 116 19.85 -14.59 -32.89
N GLN A 117 18.55 -14.82 -32.67
CA GLN A 117 17.49 -13.99 -33.25
C GLN A 117 17.62 -12.52 -32.79
N VAL A 118 17.84 -12.29 -31.50
CA VAL A 118 18.01 -10.93 -30.96
C VAL A 118 19.36 -10.30 -31.36
N SER A 119 20.41 -11.10 -31.56
CA SER A 119 21.66 -10.65 -32.17
C SER A 119 21.45 -10.17 -33.61
N GLN A 120 20.60 -10.84 -34.40
CA GLN A 120 20.22 -10.43 -35.75
C GLN A 120 19.41 -9.11 -35.79
N PHE A 121 18.73 -8.73 -34.70
CA PHE A 121 18.11 -7.40 -34.53
C PHE A 121 19.15 -6.29 -34.27
N GLY A 122 20.45 -6.63 -34.20
CA GLY A 122 21.55 -5.71 -33.95
C GLY A 122 21.92 -5.53 -32.48
N CYS A 123 21.46 -6.42 -31.59
CA CYS A 123 21.85 -6.41 -30.18
C CYS A 123 23.28 -6.97 -30.00
N THR A 124 24.10 -6.29 -29.20
CA THR A 124 25.52 -6.64 -28.98
C THR A 124 25.87 -6.85 -27.50
N ALA A 125 24.87 -6.93 -26.62
CA ALA A 125 25.04 -7.13 -25.20
C ALA A 125 23.88 -7.94 -24.63
N PHE A 126 24.16 -8.90 -23.76
CA PHE A 126 23.20 -9.92 -23.33
C PHE A 126 23.25 -10.18 -21.82
N ALA A 127 22.19 -10.78 -21.28
CA ALA A 127 22.19 -11.29 -19.91
C ALA A 127 21.41 -12.61 -19.79
N LEU A 128 21.85 -13.49 -18.89
CA LEU A 128 21.03 -14.61 -18.39
C LEU A 128 20.65 -14.37 -16.93
N LEU A 129 19.37 -14.55 -16.63
CA LEU A 129 18.81 -14.30 -15.31
C LEU A 129 18.32 -15.62 -14.69
N PHE A 130 18.86 -15.93 -13.51
CA PHE A 130 18.45 -17.06 -12.67
C PHE A 130 17.87 -16.56 -11.33
N ASP A 131 17.26 -15.38 -11.35
CA ASP A 131 16.57 -14.73 -10.23
C ASP A 131 15.19 -15.36 -9.97
N ASP A 132 14.74 -15.38 -8.72
CA ASP A 132 13.41 -15.89 -8.31
C ASP A 132 13.04 -17.25 -8.91
N ILE A 133 13.92 -18.23 -8.72
CA ILE A 133 13.72 -19.66 -9.05
C ILE A 133 14.07 -20.53 -7.83
N GLU A 134 13.49 -21.72 -7.76
CA GLU A 134 13.84 -22.70 -6.73
C GLU A 134 15.23 -23.29 -7.00
N PRO A 135 16.08 -23.51 -5.98
CA PRO A 135 17.46 -23.98 -6.15
C PRO A 135 17.57 -25.51 -6.35
N GLU A 136 16.58 -26.13 -6.98
CA GLU A 136 16.57 -27.57 -7.30
C GLU A 136 16.85 -27.82 -8.80
N MET A 137 17.50 -28.95 -9.08
CA MET A 137 17.77 -29.46 -10.42
C MET A 137 16.84 -30.63 -10.76
N SER A 138 16.54 -30.84 -12.04
CA SER A 138 15.89 -32.08 -12.48
C SER A 138 16.82 -33.29 -12.25
N GLU A 139 16.29 -34.50 -12.16
CA GLU A 139 17.12 -35.72 -12.01
C GLU A 139 18.14 -35.88 -13.16
N ALA A 140 17.75 -35.54 -14.39
CA ALA A 140 18.64 -35.54 -15.55
C ALA A 140 19.79 -34.52 -15.43
N ASP A 141 19.56 -33.39 -14.75
CA ASP A 141 20.60 -32.40 -14.47
C ASP A 141 21.49 -32.84 -13.30
N LYS A 142 20.94 -33.52 -12.29
CA LYS A 142 21.69 -34.14 -11.17
C LYS A 142 22.64 -35.26 -11.65
N GLU A 143 22.31 -35.96 -12.73
CA GLU A 143 23.22 -36.95 -13.36
C GLU A 143 24.43 -36.30 -14.08
N VAL A 144 24.33 -35.02 -14.48
CA VAL A 144 25.34 -34.35 -15.33
C VAL A 144 26.14 -33.28 -14.59
N PHE A 145 25.52 -32.54 -13.66
CA PHE A 145 26.13 -31.40 -12.97
C PHE A 145 26.29 -31.63 -11.47
N GLN A 146 27.48 -31.29 -10.96
CA GLN A 146 27.84 -31.47 -9.54
C GLN A 146 27.02 -30.58 -8.59
N SER A 147 26.56 -29.42 -9.05
CA SER A 147 25.67 -28.52 -8.30
C SER A 147 24.97 -27.53 -9.24
N PHE A 148 23.93 -26.85 -8.74
CA PHE A 148 23.13 -25.89 -9.52
C PHE A 148 23.97 -24.76 -10.14
N ALA A 149 25.02 -24.31 -9.44
CA ALA A 149 25.98 -23.35 -9.98
C ALA A 149 26.77 -23.91 -11.16
N HIS A 150 27.17 -25.19 -11.15
CA HIS A 150 27.85 -25.82 -12.28
C HIS A 150 26.95 -25.91 -13.51
N ALA A 151 25.65 -26.21 -13.34
CA ALA A 151 24.68 -26.22 -14.42
C ALA A 151 24.51 -24.82 -15.07
N GLN A 152 24.23 -23.80 -14.24
CA GLN A 152 24.07 -22.41 -14.69
C GLN A 152 25.34 -21.87 -15.37
N VAL A 153 26.52 -22.11 -14.79
CA VAL A 153 27.81 -21.68 -15.37
C VAL A 153 28.08 -22.39 -16.69
N SER A 154 27.85 -23.71 -16.78
CA SER A 154 28.09 -24.47 -18.00
C SER A 154 27.27 -23.93 -19.17
N VAL A 155 25.98 -23.69 -18.94
CA VAL A 155 25.09 -23.08 -19.94
C VAL A 155 25.52 -21.65 -20.27
N THR A 156 25.82 -20.82 -19.27
CA THR A 156 26.17 -19.41 -19.49
C THR A 156 27.48 -19.26 -20.28
N ASN A 157 28.51 -20.04 -19.96
CA ASN A 157 29.78 -20.03 -20.70
C ASN A 157 29.59 -20.51 -22.15
N ASP A 158 28.79 -21.55 -22.41
CA ASP A 158 28.50 -22.03 -23.76
C ASP A 158 27.73 -20.98 -24.59
N ILE A 159 26.72 -20.32 -24.00
CA ILE A 159 26.00 -19.21 -24.64
C ILE A 159 26.92 -18.02 -24.92
N PHE A 160 27.75 -17.62 -23.95
CA PHE A 160 28.71 -16.53 -24.08
C PHE A 160 29.73 -16.78 -25.20
N HIS A 161 30.27 -18.00 -25.31
CA HIS A 161 31.18 -18.36 -26.40
C HIS A 161 30.45 -18.49 -27.75
N HIS A 162 29.23 -19.04 -27.77
CA HIS A 162 28.42 -19.17 -28.99
C HIS A 162 28.07 -17.82 -29.62
N LEU A 163 27.78 -16.81 -28.81
CA LEU A 163 27.51 -15.44 -29.26
C LEU A 163 28.77 -14.61 -29.57
N GLY A 164 29.96 -15.23 -29.55
CA GLY A 164 31.21 -14.56 -29.92
C GLY A 164 31.80 -13.65 -28.83
N GLN A 165 31.58 -13.97 -27.55
CA GLN A 165 32.09 -13.24 -26.38
C GLN A 165 31.66 -11.74 -26.30
N PRO A 166 30.35 -11.43 -26.38
CA PRO A 166 29.84 -10.06 -26.30
C PRO A 166 29.87 -9.51 -24.85
N ARG A 167 29.48 -8.24 -24.63
CA ARG A 167 29.22 -7.74 -23.25
C ARG A 167 28.12 -8.61 -22.62
N PHE A 168 28.42 -9.27 -21.50
CA PHE A 168 27.53 -10.28 -20.93
C PHE A 168 27.36 -10.10 -19.42
N LEU A 169 26.12 -10.20 -18.93
CA LEU A 169 25.78 -10.19 -17.51
C LEU A 169 25.17 -11.52 -17.07
N LEU A 170 25.35 -11.89 -15.81
CA LEU A 170 24.60 -12.97 -15.17
C LEU A 170 23.92 -12.46 -13.88
N CYS A 171 22.61 -12.72 -13.73
CA CYS A 171 21.94 -12.62 -12.42
C CYS A 171 21.92 -13.99 -11.76
N PRO A 172 22.60 -14.19 -10.62
CA PRO A 172 22.62 -15.46 -9.91
C PRO A 172 21.33 -15.69 -9.11
N THR A 173 21.04 -16.94 -8.73
CA THR A 173 19.92 -17.27 -7.83
C THR A 173 20.16 -16.78 -6.40
N GLN A 174 21.41 -16.82 -5.94
CA GLN A 174 21.85 -16.15 -4.73
C GLN A 174 22.35 -14.74 -5.10
N TYR A 175 21.45 -13.78 -5.36
CA TYR A 175 21.80 -12.42 -5.80
C TYR A 175 21.95 -11.39 -4.67
N CYS A 176 21.75 -11.79 -3.42
CA CYS A 176 21.90 -10.93 -2.25
C CYS A 176 22.41 -11.71 -1.03
N GLY A 177 22.93 -10.98 -0.04
CA GLY A 177 23.51 -11.57 1.19
C GLY A 177 22.54 -12.50 1.92
N THR A 178 21.27 -12.11 2.07
CA THR A 178 20.20 -12.93 2.68
C THR A 178 19.83 -14.20 1.89
N ARG A 179 20.24 -14.33 0.62
CA ARG A 179 20.08 -15.56 -0.19
C ARG A 179 21.38 -16.38 -0.27
N ALA A 180 22.51 -15.87 0.22
CA ALA A 180 23.78 -16.58 0.18
C ALA A 180 23.85 -17.63 1.29
N MET A 181 23.91 -18.92 0.93
CA MET A 181 23.83 -20.04 1.87
C MET A 181 25.20 -20.72 2.06
N PRO A 182 25.73 -20.85 3.30
CA PRO A 182 25.14 -20.41 4.57
C PRO A 182 25.40 -18.92 4.90
N ASN A 183 26.28 -18.26 4.13
CA ASN A 183 26.55 -16.82 4.11
C ASN A 183 27.29 -16.48 2.80
N VAL A 184 27.66 -15.22 2.58
CA VAL A 184 28.38 -14.77 1.38
C VAL A 184 29.76 -15.43 1.27
N ALA A 185 30.66 -15.19 2.23
CA ALA A 185 32.03 -15.70 2.21
C ALA A 185 32.15 -17.22 1.96
N THR A 186 31.27 -18.04 2.54
CA THR A 186 31.35 -19.51 2.46
C THR A 186 30.31 -20.17 1.56
N SER A 187 29.54 -19.42 0.76
CA SER A 187 28.63 -20.01 -0.23
C SER A 187 29.40 -20.78 -1.31
N GLU A 188 29.14 -22.08 -1.43
CA GLU A 188 29.69 -22.94 -2.49
C GLU A 188 29.16 -22.50 -3.87
N TYR A 189 27.90 -22.09 -3.92
CA TYR A 189 27.24 -21.62 -5.14
C TYR A 189 27.91 -20.35 -5.69
N LEU A 190 28.17 -19.36 -4.83
CA LEU A 190 28.88 -18.13 -5.21
C LEU A 190 30.37 -18.39 -5.51
N ASN A 191 31.03 -19.26 -4.74
CA ASN A 191 32.42 -19.65 -5.01
C ASN A 191 32.57 -20.39 -6.35
N THR A 192 31.58 -21.19 -6.75
CA THR A 192 31.54 -21.86 -8.05
C THR A 192 31.39 -20.84 -9.18
N LEU A 193 30.42 -19.93 -9.09
CA LEU A 193 30.28 -18.81 -10.04
C LEU A 193 31.58 -18.01 -10.19
N GLY A 194 32.20 -17.64 -9.06
CA GLY A 194 33.45 -16.88 -9.07
C GLY A 194 34.68 -17.65 -9.53
N SER A 195 34.63 -18.98 -9.70
CA SER A 195 35.79 -19.80 -10.12
C SER A 195 35.61 -20.52 -11.46
N LYS A 196 34.38 -20.60 -11.97
CA LYS A 196 34.03 -21.34 -13.20
C LYS A 196 33.42 -20.46 -14.29
N LEU A 197 32.76 -19.35 -13.95
CA LEU A 197 32.23 -18.41 -14.93
C LEU A 197 33.38 -17.62 -15.57
N ALA A 198 33.36 -17.41 -16.89
CA ALA A 198 34.37 -16.66 -17.62
C ALA A 198 34.58 -15.25 -17.01
N GLN A 199 35.82 -14.73 -17.03
CA GLN A 199 36.16 -13.47 -16.35
C GLN A 199 35.61 -12.22 -17.05
N GLU A 200 35.22 -12.38 -18.31
CA GLU A 200 34.61 -11.39 -19.17
C GLU A 200 33.08 -11.25 -18.95
N ILE A 201 32.49 -12.14 -18.13
CA ILE A 201 31.07 -12.09 -17.74
C ILE A 201 30.96 -11.40 -16.39
N ASP A 202 30.32 -10.23 -16.36
CA ASP A 202 30.07 -9.50 -15.13
C ASP A 202 28.87 -10.11 -14.38
N ILE A 203 28.91 -10.13 -13.04
CA ILE A 203 27.86 -10.74 -12.20
C ILE A 203 27.07 -9.63 -11.49
N MET A 204 25.74 -9.78 -11.46
CA MET A 204 24.82 -8.85 -10.79
C MET A 204 24.57 -9.21 -9.33
N TRP A 205 24.39 -8.19 -8.49
CA TRP A 205 24.22 -8.30 -7.03
C TRP A 205 23.32 -7.16 -6.51
N THR A 206 22.40 -7.41 -5.57
CA THR A 206 21.53 -6.35 -4.99
C THR A 206 22.00 -5.85 -3.62
N GLY A 207 23.14 -6.36 -3.13
CA GLY A 207 23.70 -6.02 -1.82
C GLY A 207 23.41 -7.06 -0.73
N PRO A 208 23.45 -6.67 0.57
CA PRO A 208 23.07 -7.54 1.67
C PRO A 208 21.64 -8.11 1.55
N LYS A 209 20.74 -7.41 0.86
CA LYS A 209 19.30 -7.69 0.77
C LYS A 209 18.75 -7.57 -0.64
N VAL A 210 17.48 -7.97 -0.84
CA VAL A 210 16.77 -7.71 -2.09
C VAL A 210 16.62 -6.20 -2.28
N ILE A 211 16.24 -5.47 -1.21
CA ILE A 211 16.19 -4.01 -1.18
C ILE A 211 17.13 -3.54 -0.07
N SER A 212 18.40 -3.34 -0.40
CA SER A 212 19.43 -2.96 0.57
C SER A 212 19.26 -1.51 1.03
N ARG A 213 19.07 -1.27 2.34
CA ARG A 213 19.07 0.09 2.93
C ARG A 213 20.40 0.79 2.72
N LEU A 214 21.50 0.10 3.01
CA LEU A 214 22.87 0.56 2.83
C LEU A 214 23.67 -0.46 2.00
N LEU A 215 24.61 0.02 1.20
CA LEU A 215 25.74 -0.77 0.69
C LEU A 215 27.02 -0.21 1.33
N THR A 216 27.77 -1.04 2.05
CA THR A 216 29.03 -0.65 2.69
C THR A 216 30.23 -1.14 1.87
N ILE A 217 31.40 -0.54 2.07
CA ILE A 217 32.62 -0.94 1.35
C ILE A 217 32.96 -2.40 1.62
N GLU A 218 32.83 -2.82 2.88
CA GLU A 218 33.15 -4.14 3.39
C GLU A 218 32.23 -5.20 2.77
N SER A 219 30.92 -4.89 2.66
CA SER A 219 29.93 -5.76 2.02
C SER A 219 30.16 -5.95 0.51
N ILE A 220 30.83 -4.99 -0.15
CA ILE A 220 31.22 -5.09 -1.57
C ILE A 220 32.58 -5.79 -1.71
N GLU A 221 33.49 -5.65 -0.75
CA GLU A 221 34.77 -6.38 -0.73
C GLU A 221 34.56 -7.88 -0.50
N GLU A 222 33.71 -8.28 0.46
CA GLU A 222 33.38 -9.70 0.74
C GLU A 222 32.87 -10.42 -0.52
N ILE A 223 31.85 -9.87 -1.18
CA ILE A 223 31.30 -10.48 -2.40
C ILE A 223 32.31 -10.43 -3.56
N THR A 224 33.16 -9.40 -3.65
CA THR A 224 34.20 -9.29 -4.68
C THR A 224 35.28 -10.38 -4.53
N GLU A 225 35.64 -10.76 -3.31
CA GLU A 225 36.57 -11.87 -3.06
C GLU A 225 35.98 -13.21 -3.53
N VAL A 226 34.72 -13.48 -3.17
CA VAL A 226 34.01 -14.72 -3.53
C VAL A 226 33.77 -14.85 -5.04
N LEU A 227 33.29 -13.77 -5.67
CA LEU A 227 33.04 -13.71 -7.11
C LEU A 227 34.32 -13.55 -7.95
N ARG A 228 35.44 -13.17 -7.34
CA ARG A 228 36.74 -12.89 -7.98
C ARG A 228 36.70 -11.81 -9.06
N ARG A 229 35.69 -10.93 -8.99
CA ARG A 229 35.45 -9.77 -9.89
C ARG A 229 34.52 -8.74 -9.21
N PRO A 230 34.68 -7.43 -9.48
CA PRO A 230 33.73 -6.41 -9.05
C PRO A 230 32.30 -6.68 -9.56
N PRO A 231 31.26 -6.62 -8.71
CA PRO A 231 29.88 -6.83 -9.16
C PRO A 231 29.31 -5.62 -9.90
N VAL A 232 28.27 -5.86 -10.70
CA VAL A 232 27.30 -4.85 -11.14
C VAL A 232 26.18 -4.81 -10.10
N ILE A 233 25.87 -3.64 -9.56
CA ILE A 233 24.71 -3.54 -8.66
C ILE A 233 23.42 -3.50 -9.48
N TRP A 234 22.51 -4.43 -9.20
CA TRP A 234 21.09 -4.29 -9.52
C TRP A 234 20.45 -3.59 -8.32
N ASP A 235 20.06 -2.33 -8.45
CA ASP A 235 19.64 -1.53 -7.30
C ASP A 235 18.13 -1.32 -7.22
N ASN A 236 17.48 -2.08 -6.32
CA ASN A 236 16.04 -2.01 -6.04
C ASN A 236 15.65 -0.91 -5.04
N LEU A 237 16.52 0.05 -4.71
CA LEU A 237 16.22 1.15 -3.77
C LEU A 237 14.93 1.93 -4.13
N HIS A 238 14.56 1.95 -5.41
CA HIS A 238 13.38 2.65 -5.93
C HIS A 238 12.31 1.74 -6.52
N ALA A 239 12.44 0.41 -6.42
CA ALA A 239 11.42 -0.53 -6.88
C ALA A 239 10.18 -0.45 -5.98
N ASN A 240 8.97 -0.60 -6.54
CA ASN A 240 7.70 -0.57 -5.79
C ASN A 240 6.71 -1.71 -6.15
N ASP A 241 7.09 -2.63 -7.03
CA ASP A 241 6.29 -3.78 -7.47
C ASP A 241 5.80 -4.68 -6.30
N TYR A 242 6.60 -4.78 -5.24
CA TYR A 242 6.26 -5.50 -4.01
C TYR A 242 5.15 -4.87 -3.15
N ASP A 243 4.85 -3.57 -3.32
CA ASP A 243 3.81 -2.86 -2.57
C ASP A 243 3.31 -1.63 -3.35
N GLN A 244 2.29 -1.86 -4.17
CA GLN A 244 1.67 -0.86 -5.04
C GLN A 244 0.97 0.30 -4.30
N LYS A 245 0.90 0.29 -2.96
CA LYS A 245 0.52 1.49 -2.19
C LYS A 245 1.68 2.49 -2.02
N ARG A 246 2.90 2.13 -2.44
CA ARG A 246 4.11 2.93 -2.31
C ARG A 246 4.64 3.36 -3.69
N VAL A 247 5.29 4.51 -3.70
CA VAL A 247 6.08 5.05 -4.81
C VAL A 247 7.26 5.80 -4.19
N PHE A 248 8.41 5.81 -4.87
CA PHE A 248 9.67 6.31 -4.33
C PHE A 248 10.22 7.43 -5.19
N LEU A 249 10.06 8.65 -4.66
CA LEU A 249 10.41 9.94 -5.24
C LEU A 249 11.56 10.62 -4.47
N GLY A 250 12.12 9.97 -3.45
CA GLY A 250 13.33 10.39 -2.73
C GLY A 250 14.62 10.17 -3.54
N PRO A 251 15.74 10.77 -3.12
CA PRO A 251 17.02 10.69 -3.83
C PRO A 251 17.71 9.34 -3.63
N TYR A 252 18.52 8.93 -4.61
CA TYR A 252 19.47 7.81 -4.47
C TYR A 252 20.38 8.03 -3.25
N ALA A 253 20.40 7.06 -2.34
CA ALA A 253 20.95 7.21 -0.98
C ALA A 253 21.45 5.88 -0.41
N GLY A 254 22.26 5.93 0.65
CA GLY A 254 22.80 4.73 1.30
C GLY A 254 23.90 4.00 0.52
N ARG A 255 24.44 4.62 -0.53
CA ARG A 255 25.60 4.13 -1.31
C ARG A 255 26.63 5.26 -1.37
N SER A 256 27.81 5.07 -0.76
CA SER A 256 28.87 6.07 -0.90
C SER A 256 29.43 6.09 -2.34
N PRO A 257 29.79 7.26 -2.91
CA PRO A 257 30.60 7.35 -4.12
C PRO A 257 31.95 6.61 -4.04
N ASP A 258 32.47 6.31 -2.85
CA ASP A 258 33.65 5.45 -2.64
C ASP A 258 33.45 3.99 -3.10
N LEU A 259 32.21 3.58 -3.38
CA LEU A 259 31.90 2.29 -4.00
C LEU A 259 32.17 2.29 -5.52
N ILE A 260 32.13 3.44 -6.20
CA ILE A 260 32.25 3.52 -7.66
C ILE A 260 33.56 2.89 -8.20
N PRO A 261 34.73 3.05 -7.54
CA PRO A 261 35.97 2.35 -7.92
C PRO A 261 35.99 0.84 -7.62
N LYS A 262 35.08 0.35 -6.76
CA LYS A 262 34.98 -1.05 -6.29
C LYS A 262 33.92 -1.87 -7.03
N LEU A 263 33.16 -1.23 -7.93
CA LEU A 263 32.05 -1.83 -8.68
C LEU A 263 32.36 -1.84 -10.19
N ARG A 264 31.78 -2.79 -10.92
CA ARG A 264 31.68 -2.74 -12.38
C ARG A 264 30.62 -1.72 -12.83
N GLY A 265 29.58 -1.51 -12.03
CA GLY A 265 28.48 -0.63 -12.41
C GLY A 265 27.31 -0.60 -11.44
N VAL A 266 26.30 0.20 -11.78
CA VAL A 266 24.99 0.26 -11.14
C VAL A 266 23.90 0.40 -12.21
N LEU A 267 22.95 -0.53 -12.19
CA LEU A 267 21.68 -0.49 -12.91
C LEU A 267 20.56 -0.38 -11.87
N THR A 268 19.83 0.74 -11.81
CA THR A 268 18.68 0.83 -10.90
C THR A 268 17.46 0.13 -11.51
N ASN A 269 16.73 -0.61 -10.67
CA ASN A 269 15.38 -1.09 -10.92
C ASN A 269 14.42 -0.14 -10.17
N PRO A 270 13.74 0.78 -10.87
CA PRO A 270 12.98 1.86 -10.24
C PRO A 270 11.48 1.50 -10.14
N ASN A 271 10.61 2.49 -9.93
CA ASN A 271 9.16 2.27 -9.82
C ASN A 271 8.58 1.75 -11.14
N CYS A 272 7.44 1.08 -11.08
CA CYS A 272 6.67 0.65 -12.25
C CYS A 272 6.22 1.87 -13.09
N GLU A 273 5.79 2.93 -12.41
CA GLU A 273 5.27 4.19 -12.96
C GLU A 273 6.40 5.00 -13.60
N TYR A 274 6.40 5.07 -14.94
CA TYR A 274 7.50 5.68 -15.71
C TYR A 274 7.78 7.14 -15.30
N GLY A 275 6.73 7.93 -15.08
CA GLY A 275 6.80 9.34 -14.73
C GLY A 275 7.41 9.60 -13.35
N ALA A 276 7.23 8.68 -12.39
CA ALA A 276 7.78 8.77 -11.04
C ALA A 276 9.32 8.70 -11.01
N ASN A 277 9.92 8.03 -12.00
CA ASN A 277 11.33 7.64 -11.98
C ASN A 277 12.34 8.76 -12.26
N PHE A 278 11.87 9.99 -12.53
CA PHE A 278 12.75 11.11 -12.83
C PHE A 278 13.75 11.39 -11.70
N VAL A 279 13.31 11.42 -10.44
CA VAL A 279 14.20 11.68 -9.30
C VAL A 279 15.20 10.54 -9.08
N ALA A 280 14.72 9.29 -9.10
CA ALA A 280 15.56 8.10 -8.92
C ALA A 280 16.73 8.08 -9.91
N ILE A 281 16.43 8.20 -11.21
CA ILE A 281 17.44 8.13 -12.28
C ILE A 281 18.32 9.40 -12.30
N HIS A 282 17.75 10.59 -12.11
CA HIS A 282 18.52 11.84 -12.09
C HIS A 282 19.47 11.96 -10.89
N THR A 283 19.12 11.36 -9.74
CA THR A 283 19.97 11.38 -8.54
C THR A 283 21.06 10.31 -8.62
N LEU A 284 20.77 9.11 -9.16
CA LEU A 284 21.80 8.12 -9.54
C LEU A 284 22.79 8.72 -10.57
N ALA A 285 22.30 9.42 -11.58
CA ALA A 285 23.15 10.07 -12.57
C ALA A 285 24.00 11.23 -11.99
N GLN A 286 23.60 11.83 -10.87
CA GLN A 286 24.45 12.78 -10.15
C GLN A 286 25.51 12.03 -9.33
N TRP A 287 25.12 10.96 -8.63
CA TRP A 287 26.00 10.11 -7.83
C TRP A 287 27.15 9.52 -8.65
N SER A 288 26.88 8.97 -9.85
CA SER A 288 27.88 8.32 -10.69
C SER A 288 28.99 9.24 -11.23
N ARG A 289 28.80 10.57 -11.14
CA ARG A 289 29.80 11.60 -11.49
C ARG A 289 30.60 12.10 -10.28
N CYS A 290 30.24 11.71 -9.07
CA CYS A 290 30.95 12.08 -7.84
C CYS A 290 32.09 11.10 -7.51
N ASN A 291 33.03 11.52 -6.66
CA ASN A 291 34.07 10.66 -6.10
C ASN A 291 34.38 10.94 -4.61
N VAL A 292 33.54 11.74 -3.94
CA VAL A 292 33.60 11.99 -2.50
C VAL A 292 32.17 11.91 -1.92
N ASP A 293 31.98 11.20 -0.82
CA ASP A 293 30.74 11.26 -0.05
C ASP A 293 30.62 12.60 0.70
N GLY A 294 29.51 13.30 0.55
CA GLY A 294 29.21 14.53 1.29
C GLY A 294 28.74 14.31 2.73
N LYS A 295 28.39 13.09 3.14
CA LYS A 295 28.05 12.76 4.53
C LYS A 295 29.27 12.50 5.43
N ARG A 296 30.49 12.49 4.88
CA ARG A 296 31.73 12.07 5.58
C ARG A 296 32.19 12.94 6.76
N ASP A 297 31.62 14.12 6.97
CA ASP A 297 32.16 15.15 7.88
C ASP A 297 31.18 15.58 8.99
N LEU A 298 30.21 14.71 9.35
CA LEU A 298 29.22 14.96 10.42
C LEU A 298 28.96 13.76 11.36
N SER A 299 29.84 12.74 11.38
CA SER A 299 29.65 11.54 12.23
C SER A 299 30.94 10.88 12.72
N LEU A 300 31.99 11.64 13.09
CA LEU A 300 33.20 11.09 13.71
C LEU A 300 33.01 10.57 15.17
N ASN A 301 31.75 10.34 15.57
CA ASN A 301 31.30 9.72 16.82
C ASN A 301 30.11 8.77 16.52
N ASP A 302 30.36 7.61 15.90
CA ASP A 302 29.38 6.51 15.74
C ASP A 302 29.09 5.77 17.07
N THR A 303 28.93 6.55 18.15
CA THR A 303 28.59 6.13 19.52
C THR A 303 27.48 7.00 20.13
N VAL A 304 26.98 8.00 19.39
CA VAL A 304 25.77 8.75 19.72
C VAL A 304 24.58 8.08 19.03
N SER A 305 23.62 7.60 19.81
CA SER A 305 22.43 6.92 19.28
C SER A 305 21.68 7.78 18.26
N ALA A 306 21.07 7.14 17.26
CA ALA A 306 20.25 7.80 16.24
C ALA A 306 19.13 8.67 16.84
N ASP A 307 18.69 8.34 18.05
CA ASP A 307 17.70 9.06 18.85
C ASP A 307 18.10 10.51 19.07
N ILE A 308 19.30 10.77 19.59
CA ILE A 308 19.78 12.11 19.98
C ILE A 308 19.95 13.03 18.74
N LYS A 309 20.36 12.45 17.60
CA LYS A 309 20.52 13.21 16.35
C LYS A 309 19.17 13.57 15.73
N LEU A 310 18.17 12.71 15.87
CA LEU A 310 16.80 13.02 15.45
C LEU A 310 16.10 13.98 16.42
N GLU A 311 16.22 13.79 17.74
CA GLU A 311 15.58 14.68 18.74
C GLU A 311 15.97 16.15 18.48
N THR A 312 17.26 16.43 18.28
CA THR A 312 17.75 17.79 17.98
C THR A 312 17.41 18.32 16.59
N GLU A 313 17.01 17.47 15.64
CA GLU A 313 16.46 17.90 14.33
C GLU A 313 14.94 18.18 14.39
N THR A 314 14.24 17.71 15.44
CA THR A 314 12.77 17.64 15.45
C THR A 314 12.01 18.74 16.19
N GLU A 315 12.65 19.60 16.98
CA GLU A 315 11.91 20.67 17.69
C GLU A 315 11.40 21.79 16.76
N ASP A 316 12.26 22.33 15.89
CA ASP A 316 11.90 23.46 15.00
C ASP A 316 11.43 23.05 13.58
N GLY A 317 11.65 21.79 13.17
CA GLY A 317 11.27 21.30 11.83
C GLY A 317 11.95 22.05 10.68
N VAL A 318 13.25 22.36 10.85
CA VAL A 318 13.98 23.31 10.00
C VAL A 318 14.18 22.78 8.57
N ILE A 319 13.94 23.66 7.59
CA ILE A 319 14.01 23.37 6.14
C ILE A 319 15.47 23.07 5.67
N GLY A 320 16.46 23.27 6.54
CA GLY A 320 17.81 22.69 6.47
C GLY A 320 18.24 22.16 7.85
N GLU A 321 19.03 21.09 7.99
CA GLU A 321 20.38 20.97 7.42
C GLU A 321 20.61 21.82 6.17
N ASP A 322 21.27 22.96 6.35
CA ASP A 322 21.82 23.73 5.23
C ASP A 322 22.68 22.80 4.38
N VAL A 323 22.22 22.51 3.16
CA VAL A 323 23.02 21.84 2.12
C VAL A 323 24.31 22.64 2.00
N PRO A 324 25.48 22.13 2.46
CA PRO A 324 26.58 23.02 2.83
C PRO A 324 26.95 23.96 1.70
N SER A 325 27.00 25.27 2.00
CA SER A 325 26.99 26.34 1.00
C SER A 325 28.16 26.32 0.02
N THR A 326 29.18 25.50 0.30
CA THR A 326 30.37 25.26 -0.52
C THR A 326 30.64 23.77 -0.81
N LEU A 327 29.60 22.91 -0.88
CA LEU A 327 29.75 21.51 -1.34
C LEU A 327 30.44 21.45 -2.72
N SER A 328 31.60 20.79 -2.78
CA SER A 328 32.39 20.71 -4.01
C SER A 328 31.61 20.04 -5.17
N PRO A 329 31.96 20.28 -6.45
CA PRO A 329 31.26 19.68 -7.59
C PRO A 329 31.34 18.15 -7.64
N ASN A 330 32.38 17.55 -7.05
CA ASN A 330 32.63 16.11 -7.11
C ASN A 330 32.05 15.36 -5.89
N MET A 331 31.32 16.05 -5.02
CA MET A 331 30.82 15.54 -3.74
C MET A 331 29.31 15.30 -3.80
N TYR A 332 28.89 14.08 -3.50
CA TYR A 332 27.48 13.69 -3.53
C TYR A 332 26.78 14.05 -2.23
N HIS A 333 25.59 14.65 -2.30
CA HIS A 333 24.75 14.91 -1.13
C HIS A 333 23.26 14.70 -1.49
N PRO A 334 22.53 13.75 -0.87
CA PRO A 334 21.18 13.39 -1.29
C PRO A 334 20.20 14.57 -1.36
N ARG A 335 20.14 15.45 -0.35
CA ARG A 335 19.26 16.64 -0.35
C ARG A 335 19.62 17.65 -1.45
N ARG A 336 20.90 17.76 -1.84
CA ARG A 336 21.35 18.57 -2.99
C ARG A 336 20.89 17.94 -4.31
N ALA A 337 21.11 16.63 -4.44
CA ALA A 337 20.75 15.88 -5.64
C ALA A 337 19.23 15.92 -5.88
N LEU A 338 18.43 15.80 -4.81
CA LEU A 338 16.98 15.95 -4.80
C LEU A 338 16.54 17.33 -5.27
N LYS A 339 17.09 18.40 -4.69
CA LYS A 339 16.77 19.79 -5.09
C LYS A 339 17.08 20.05 -6.57
N ASN A 340 18.19 19.51 -7.06
CA ASN A 340 18.56 19.57 -8.48
C ASN A 340 17.57 18.79 -9.36
N SER A 341 17.14 17.58 -8.97
CA SER A 341 16.13 16.83 -9.73
C SER A 341 14.77 17.51 -9.74
N ILE A 342 14.32 18.12 -8.62
CA ILE A 342 13.03 18.81 -8.57
C ILE A 342 13.01 20.01 -9.54
N ASN A 343 14.10 20.79 -9.60
CA ASN A 343 14.25 21.90 -10.56
C ASN A 343 14.08 21.43 -12.01
N ASP A 344 14.75 20.33 -12.39
CA ASP A 344 14.72 19.78 -13.75
C ASP A 344 13.40 19.03 -14.04
N TRP A 345 12.75 18.43 -13.03
CA TRP A 345 11.50 17.66 -13.17
C TRP A 345 10.28 18.55 -13.38
N LEU A 346 10.26 19.74 -12.77
CA LEU A 346 9.15 20.70 -12.88
C LEU A 346 8.80 21.05 -14.34
N ALA A 347 9.80 21.05 -15.22
CA ALA A 347 9.60 21.25 -16.65
C ALA A 347 8.85 20.10 -17.34
N GLU A 348 8.95 18.86 -16.85
CA GLU A 348 8.26 17.70 -17.43
C GLU A 348 6.74 17.77 -17.22
N PHE A 349 6.26 18.30 -16.09
CA PHE A 349 4.81 18.50 -15.82
C PHE A 349 4.17 19.52 -16.79
N SER A 350 4.98 20.46 -17.31
CA SER A 350 4.53 21.47 -18.28
C SER A 350 4.46 20.96 -19.73
N ARG A 351 5.11 19.83 -20.04
CA ARG A 351 5.08 19.23 -21.39
C ARG A 351 3.67 18.78 -21.74
N LYS A 352 3.18 19.07 -22.94
CA LYS A 352 1.95 18.44 -23.45
C LYS A 352 2.22 16.95 -23.70
N ARG A 353 1.43 16.09 -23.07
CA ARG A 353 1.27 14.68 -23.43
C ARG A 353 -0.20 14.31 -23.21
N ALA A 354 -0.89 13.96 -24.28
CA ALA A 354 -2.27 13.49 -24.20
C ALA A 354 -2.27 12.05 -23.69
N ALA A 355 -3.00 11.79 -22.60
CA ALA A 355 -3.18 10.46 -22.05
C ALA A 355 -4.61 10.37 -21.51
N TRP A 356 -5.36 9.39 -22.00
CA TRP A 356 -6.78 9.23 -21.75
C TRP A 356 -7.13 7.77 -21.48
N GLY A 357 -8.03 7.53 -20.54
CA GLY A 357 -8.48 6.20 -20.16
C GLY A 357 -8.80 6.08 -18.68
N VAL A 358 -8.98 4.83 -18.24
CA VAL A 358 -9.14 4.46 -16.84
C VAL A 358 -7.75 4.40 -16.18
N ILE A 359 -7.58 5.05 -15.03
CA ILE A 359 -6.38 4.93 -14.19
C ILE A 359 -6.05 3.45 -14.02
N ALA A 360 -4.86 3.05 -14.50
CA ALA A 360 -4.47 1.66 -14.56
C ALA A 360 -4.56 1.02 -13.17
N LYS A 361 -5.31 -0.09 -13.07
CA LYS A 361 -5.48 -0.78 -11.79
C LYS A 361 -4.13 -1.27 -11.30
N PRO A 362 -3.80 -1.11 -10.01
CA PRO A 362 -2.83 -1.97 -9.34
C PRO A 362 -3.24 -3.43 -9.60
N GLN A 363 -2.42 -4.18 -10.33
CA GLN A 363 -2.68 -5.60 -10.57
C GLN A 363 -2.53 -6.35 -9.24
N PRO A 364 -3.46 -7.23 -8.85
CA PRO A 364 -3.35 -7.93 -7.57
C PRO A 364 -2.01 -8.67 -7.49
N CYS A 365 -1.21 -8.38 -6.47
CA CYS A 365 0.13 -8.95 -6.31
C CYS A 365 0.09 -10.47 -6.50
N VAL A 366 0.91 -11.00 -7.42
CA VAL A 366 1.22 -12.43 -7.46
C VAL A 366 1.89 -12.75 -6.12
N ALA A 367 1.19 -13.50 -5.27
CA ALA A 367 1.47 -13.50 -3.84
C ALA A 367 2.86 -14.07 -3.51
N PRO A 368 3.76 -13.29 -2.88
CA PRO A 368 4.84 -13.87 -2.10
C PRO A 368 4.22 -14.72 -0.98
N THR A 369 4.88 -15.81 -0.62
CA THR A 369 4.36 -16.80 0.32
C THR A 369 4.00 -16.20 1.68
N ILE A 370 2.94 -16.77 2.27
CA ILE A 370 2.34 -16.57 3.60
C ILE A 370 3.24 -15.77 4.58
N PRO A 371 2.74 -14.65 5.17
CA PRO A 371 3.49 -13.94 6.21
C PRO A 371 3.67 -14.84 7.44
N ILE A 372 4.93 -15.18 7.74
CA ILE A 372 5.31 -15.82 9.00
C ILE A 372 4.99 -14.83 10.14
N PRO A 373 4.31 -15.24 11.22
CA PRO A 373 4.07 -14.36 12.36
C PRO A 373 5.39 -13.86 12.96
N ILE A 374 5.52 -12.54 13.13
CA ILE A 374 6.69 -11.93 13.75
C ILE A 374 6.70 -12.29 15.24
N ILE A 375 7.47 -13.33 15.59
CA ILE A 375 7.90 -13.56 16.97
C ILE A 375 9.17 -12.71 17.17
N PRO A 376 9.14 -11.64 17.99
CA PRO A 376 10.36 -10.91 18.32
C PRO A 376 11.30 -11.84 19.10
N SER A 377 12.43 -12.21 18.49
CA SER A 377 13.40 -13.14 19.06
C SER A 377 14.22 -12.46 20.16
N VAL A 378 13.66 -12.39 21.37
CA VAL A 378 14.36 -11.92 22.57
C VAL A 378 15.42 -12.95 22.97
N ASN A 379 16.61 -12.87 22.37
CA ASN A 379 17.85 -13.50 22.86
C ASN A 379 19.09 -12.96 22.13
N THR A 380 19.81 -12.05 22.77
CA THR A 380 21.23 -11.76 22.46
C THR A 380 22.02 -11.88 23.74
N CYS A 381 22.94 -12.84 23.79
CA CYS A 381 23.56 -13.27 25.05
C CYS A 381 24.72 -12.35 25.46
N MET A 382 24.57 -11.62 26.58
CA MET A 382 25.71 -11.01 27.27
C MET A 382 26.49 -12.07 28.07
N SER A 383 27.78 -12.21 27.77
CA SER A 383 28.65 -13.21 28.38
C SER A 383 29.16 -12.79 29.76
N LEU A 384 28.90 -13.59 30.79
CA LEU A 384 29.58 -13.52 32.09
C LEU A 384 29.98 -14.92 32.56
N THR A 385 31.23 -15.07 33.01
CA THR A 385 31.86 -16.36 33.28
C THR A 385 32.02 -16.61 34.78
N ALA A 386 31.23 -17.52 35.36
CA ALA A 386 31.48 -18.06 36.71
C ALA A 386 30.92 -19.49 36.87
N THR A 387 31.69 -20.31 37.59
CA THR A 387 31.61 -21.78 37.74
C THR A 387 30.45 -22.37 38.56
N THR A 388 30.28 -23.69 38.38
CA THR A 388 29.82 -24.75 39.34
C THR A 388 28.32 -25.01 39.64
N ASN A 389 27.87 -26.15 39.10
CA ASN A 389 27.00 -27.20 39.67
C ASN A 389 25.86 -26.86 40.65
N THR A 390 24.60 -27.12 40.26
CA THR A 390 23.79 -28.23 40.84
C THR A 390 22.52 -28.56 40.02
N THR A 391 21.91 -29.72 40.29
CA THR A 391 20.69 -30.28 39.66
C THR A 391 19.42 -30.00 40.48
N VAL A 392 18.25 -29.81 39.85
CA VAL A 392 16.94 -30.51 40.13
C VAL A 392 16.03 -30.41 38.87
N SER A 393 15.05 -31.30 38.71
CA SER A 393 14.09 -31.39 37.59
C SER A 393 12.65 -30.97 37.94
N ALA A 394 11.90 -30.45 36.95
CA ALA A 394 10.42 -30.47 36.86
C ALA A 394 10.02 -30.24 35.38
N THR A 395 9.44 -31.19 34.62
CA THR A 395 8.04 -31.68 34.57
C THR A 395 7.00 -30.69 34.04
N THR A 396 6.15 -31.18 33.12
CA THR A 396 5.29 -30.41 32.21
C THR A 396 3.83 -30.25 32.67
N ALA A 397 3.15 -29.22 32.16
CA ALA A 397 1.71 -28.97 32.30
C ALA A 397 1.06 -28.71 30.91
N PRO A 398 -0.26 -28.89 30.73
CA PRO A 398 -0.89 -28.94 29.41
C PRO A 398 -1.22 -27.56 28.81
N VAL A 399 -1.32 -27.51 27.47
CA VAL A 399 -1.69 -26.32 26.68
C VAL A 399 -3.21 -26.21 26.56
N ASN A 400 -3.74 -25.00 26.77
CA ASN A 400 -5.05 -24.56 26.30
C ASN A 400 -4.86 -23.31 25.44
N ASN A 401 -5.49 -23.26 24.27
CA ASN A 401 -5.32 -22.13 23.34
C ASN A 401 -6.05 -20.88 23.85
N SER A 402 -5.32 -19.77 23.95
CA SER A 402 -5.85 -18.42 24.19
C SER A 402 -5.17 -17.40 23.27
N ASN A 403 -5.87 -16.34 22.90
CA ASN A 403 -5.37 -15.36 21.93
C ASN A 403 -4.33 -14.43 22.57
N HIS A 404 -3.09 -14.47 22.06
CA HIS A 404 -1.92 -13.85 22.68
C HIS A 404 -1.96 -12.32 22.89
N LEU A 405 -2.86 -11.58 22.23
CA LEU A 405 -3.00 -10.13 22.40
C LEU A 405 -3.44 -9.72 23.82
N GLN A 406 -4.19 -10.57 24.53
CA GLN A 406 -4.75 -10.20 25.83
C GLN A 406 -3.73 -10.26 26.99
N ALA A 407 -2.65 -11.04 26.83
CA ALA A 407 -1.61 -11.20 27.85
C ALA A 407 -0.65 -10.00 27.96
N LEU A 408 -0.59 -9.13 26.94
CA LEU A 408 0.27 -7.94 26.96
C LEU A 408 -0.32 -6.80 27.82
N ALA A 409 -1.64 -6.73 27.96
CA ALA A 409 -2.33 -5.66 28.69
C ALA A 409 -2.07 -5.69 30.22
N GLU A 410 -1.89 -6.87 30.80
CA GLU A 410 -1.68 -7.01 32.25
C GLU A 410 -0.27 -6.60 32.70
N VAL A 411 0.74 -6.70 31.83
CA VAL A 411 2.16 -6.46 32.17
C VAL A 411 2.44 -4.97 32.42
N CYS A 412 1.75 -4.07 31.72
CA CYS A 412 1.97 -2.61 31.81
C CYS A 412 1.29 -1.93 33.01
N SER A 413 0.52 -2.66 33.83
CA SER A 413 -0.29 -2.07 34.92
C SER A 413 0.48 -1.79 36.22
N ASN A 414 1.80 -2.06 36.28
CA ASN A 414 2.62 -1.89 37.48
C ASN A 414 3.75 -0.87 37.29
N VAL A 415 3.55 0.38 37.76
CA VAL A 415 4.48 1.25 38.53
C VAL A 415 4.07 2.73 38.45
N THR A 416 3.31 3.19 39.45
CA THR A 416 3.28 4.55 40.04
C THR A 416 2.63 4.40 41.43
N GLY A 417 3.03 5.16 42.46
CA GLY A 417 2.63 4.84 43.85
C GLY A 417 2.33 6.00 44.79
N SER A 418 1.94 5.60 46.01
CA SER A 418 1.78 6.37 47.27
C SER A 418 0.73 7.49 47.37
N GLU A 419 -0.31 7.20 48.16
CA GLU A 419 -1.04 8.08 49.12
C GLU A 419 -1.88 9.26 48.57
N ASN A 420 -3.07 9.61 49.11
CA ASN A 420 -3.74 9.21 50.36
C ASN A 420 -5.30 9.36 50.29
N PHE A 421 -6.01 8.96 51.37
CA PHE A 421 -7.46 9.20 51.65
C PHE A 421 -8.53 8.30 50.95
N PRO A 422 -9.75 8.10 51.53
CA PRO A 422 -10.04 6.81 52.21
C PRO A 422 -11.26 6.01 51.69
N PRO A 423 -11.39 4.72 52.08
CA PRO A 423 -12.51 3.84 51.68
C PRO A 423 -13.70 3.85 52.67
N PRO A 424 -14.95 3.59 52.19
CA PRO A 424 -16.09 3.21 53.03
C PRO A 424 -16.02 1.72 53.49
N PRO A 425 -16.79 1.32 54.53
CA PRO A 425 -16.42 0.17 55.37
C PRO A 425 -16.98 -1.21 54.96
N THR A 426 -16.33 -2.25 55.49
CA THR A 426 -16.65 -3.68 55.28
C THR A 426 -17.25 -4.37 56.51
N THR A 427 -18.18 -5.31 56.29
CA THR A 427 -18.46 -6.52 57.10
C THR A 427 -19.06 -7.58 56.15
N GLY A 428 -18.78 -8.88 56.17
CA GLY A 428 -17.92 -9.73 57.02
C GLY A 428 -18.69 -10.98 57.52
N PRO A 429 -18.07 -12.09 57.97
CA PRO A 429 -16.69 -12.56 57.81
C PRO A 429 -16.58 -14.02 57.26
N VAL A 430 -15.37 -14.51 56.98
CA VAL A 430 -15.08 -15.96 56.86
C VAL A 430 -13.76 -16.26 57.57
N MET A 431 -13.68 -17.32 58.39
CA MET A 431 -12.41 -17.83 58.92
C MET A 431 -12.42 -19.35 59.19
N ASN A 432 -11.45 -20.02 58.58
CA ASN A 432 -10.61 -21.10 59.11
C ASN A 432 -11.19 -22.40 59.75
N SER A 433 -10.77 -23.51 59.14
CA SER A 433 -10.01 -24.63 59.76
C SER A 433 -10.67 -25.98 60.10
N LEU A 434 -10.12 -27.03 59.45
CA LEU A 434 -9.88 -28.40 59.95
C LEU A 434 -11.15 -29.28 60.18
N VAL A 435 -11.13 -30.62 60.16
CA VAL A 435 -10.07 -31.64 60.30
C VAL A 435 -10.23 -32.77 59.24
N SER A 436 -9.21 -33.63 59.09
CA SER A 436 -9.16 -34.95 58.41
C SER A 436 -10.32 -35.92 58.78
N ASP A 437 -10.50 -37.13 58.21
CA ASP A 437 -9.55 -38.12 57.64
C ASP A 437 -10.28 -39.17 56.77
N THR A 438 -9.55 -39.97 55.96
CA THR A 438 -9.67 -41.46 55.80
C THR A 438 -8.91 -41.99 54.54
N LYS A 439 -8.51 -43.27 54.55
CA LYS A 439 -7.53 -43.93 53.67
C LYS A 439 -8.11 -44.74 52.49
N VAL A 440 -7.39 -44.68 51.35
CA VAL A 440 -6.79 -45.78 50.53
C VAL A 440 -7.35 -47.22 50.61
N VAL A 441 -7.41 -47.90 49.43
CA VAL A 441 -7.48 -49.37 49.09
C VAL A 441 -8.62 -49.64 48.09
N SER A 442 -8.54 -50.41 46.98
CA SER A 442 -7.45 -50.97 46.13
C SER A 442 -8.05 -51.46 44.77
N GLU A 443 -7.22 -51.85 43.79
CA GLU A 443 -7.63 -52.60 42.56
C GLU A 443 -7.96 -54.10 42.85
N PRO A 444 -8.25 -55.00 41.88
CA PRO A 444 -8.57 -54.87 40.43
C PRO A 444 -9.81 -55.74 39.99
N ILE A 445 -9.90 -56.11 38.69
CA ILE A 445 -10.53 -57.32 38.08
C ILE A 445 -11.88 -57.18 37.30
N MET A 446 -11.91 -57.79 36.10
CA MET A 446 -13.07 -58.09 35.22
C MET A 446 -13.75 -59.43 35.61
N PRO A 447 -15.07 -59.67 35.41
CA PRO A 447 -15.69 -59.78 34.06
C PRO A 447 -17.19 -59.41 33.95
N ALA A 448 -17.81 -59.76 32.82
CA ALA A 448 -19.19 -59.45 32.42
C ALA A 448 -20.27 -60.39 32.99
N VAL A 449 -21.56 -60.05 32.81
CA VAL A 449 -22.64 -60.94 32.29
C VAL A 449 -23.98 -60.19 32.03
N THR A 450 -24.64 -60.52 30.92
CA THR A 450 -26.00 -60.11 30.41
C THR A 450 -27.13 -61.01 30.99
N PRO A 451 -28.45 -61.00 30.58
CA PRO A 451 -29.21 -60.35 29.47
C PRO A 451 -30.42 -59.53 30.01
N LEU A 452 -31.58 -59.26 29.36
CA LEU A 452 -32.35 -59.64 28.14
C LEU A 452 -33.13 -58.35 27.69
N GLY A 453 -33.82 -58.22 26.54
CA GLY A 453 -34.10 -59.14 25.41
C GLY A 453 -34.83 -58.40 24.26
N VAL A 454 -35.06 -59.08 23.12
CA VAL A 454 -35.58 -58.48 21.84
C VAL A 454 -36.72 -59.31 21.24
N PRO A 455 -37.54 -58.76 20.31
CA PRO A 455 -37.53 -59.24 18.91
C PRO A 455 -37.88 -58.16 17.83
N SER A 456 -37.70 -58.34 16.50
CA SER A 456 -36.71 -59.12 15.72
C SER A 456 -36.83 -58.91 14.19
N ALA A 457 -35.71 -58.59 13.50
CA ALA A 457 -35.30 -59.08 12.16
C ALA A 457 -36.03 -58.61 10.87
N PRO A 458 -35.40 -58.72 9.65
CA PRO A 458 -34.02 -59.11 9.28
C PRO A 458 -33.23 -57.92 8.60
N VAL A 459 -32.00 -57.93 8.06
CA VAL A 459 -30.99 -58.94 7.58
C VAL A 459 -31.32 -59.53 6.19
N PRO A 460 -30.38 -60.00 5.30
CA PRO A 460 -28.89 -59.86 5.17
C PRO A 460 -28.40 -58.49 4.63
N ALA A 461 -27.19 -58.23 4.05
CA ALA A 461 -25.92 -58.97 3.77
C ALA A 461 -24.70 -58.00 3.62
N ALA A 462 -23.47 -58.53 3.44
CA ALA A 462 -22.19 -57.84 3.10
C ALA A 462 -21.24 -58.88 2.39
N PRO A 463 -19.87 -58.82 2.30
CA PRO A 463 -18.80 -57.94 2.86
C PRO A 463 -17.85 -57.38 1.75
N SER A 464 -16.52 -57.09 1.82
CA SER A 464 -15.41 -57.21 2.82
C SER A 464 -14.16 -56.33 2.48
N THR A 465 -13.17 -56.33 3.40
CA THR A 465 -11.69 -56.22 3.22
C THR A 465 -10.98 -54.90 2.82
N GLU A 466 -10.08 -54.47 3.72
CA GLU A 466 -8.88 -53.61 3.55
C GLU A 466 -7.70 -54.41 2.90
N PRO A 467 -6.47 -53.88 2.61
CA PRO A 467 -5.84 -52.63 3.09
C PRO A 467 -4.94 -51.80 2.12
N MET A 468 -4.44 -50.66 2.64
CA MET A 468 -3.13 -49.98 2.41
C MET A 468 -2.57 -49.59 1.02
N ASP A 469 -1.75 -48.53 1.09
CA ASP A 469 -0.65 -48.10 0.19
C ASP A 469 -0.88 -47.36 -1.16
N CYS A 470 -0.42 -46.10 -1.13
CA CYS A 470 0.51 -45.44 -2.06
C CYS A 470 0.22 -45.24 -3.58
N ASN A 471 0.17 -43.95 -3.94
CA ASN A 471 0.79 -43.28 -5.11
C ASN A 471 0.18 -43.30 -6.54
N THR A 472 0.50 -42.19 -7.22
CA THR A 472 0.62 -41.96 -8.68
C THR A 472 -0.63 -41.93 -9.59
N THR A 473 -0.89 -40.71 -10.11
CA THR A 473 -1.34 -40.39 -11.49
C THR A 473 -0.61 -41.23 -12.56
N PRO A 474 -1.19 -41.49 -13.78
CA PRO A 474 -1.69 -40.42 -14.66
C PRO A 474 -2.83 -40.73 -15.66
N GLY A 475 -3.33 -39.68 -16.33
CA GLY A 475 -3.35 -39.64 -17.80
C GLY A 475 -4.60 -40.12 -18.59
N ASN A 476 -5.11 -39.18 -19.40
CA ASN A 476 -5.82 -39.35 -20.68
C ASN A 476 -7.27 -39.88 -20.74
N SER A 477 -7.98 -39.36 -21.74
CA SER A 477 -9.37 -39.67 -22.12
C SER A 477 -9.47 -40.88 -23.07
N PRO A 478 -10.69 -41.42 -23.27
CA PRO A 478 -11.08 -42.03 -24.53
C PRO A 478 -12.36 -41.43 -25.16
N ILE A 479 -12.62 -41.77 -26.42
CA ILE A 479 -13.66 -41.20 -27.30
C ILE A 479 -14.42 -42.34 -28.04
N HIS A 480 -15.71 -42.10 -28.38
CA HIS A 480 -16.59 -42.92 -29.26
C HIS A 480 -17.03 -44.31 -28.72
N LEU A 481 -18.15 -44.91 -29.16
CA LEU A 481 -18.69 -45.04 -30.54
C LEU A 481 -20.23 -45.38 -30.56
N VAL A 482 -20.80 -45.62 -31.76
CA VAL A 482 -22.16 -46.16 -32.12
C VAL A 482 -23.28 -45.10 -32.37
N LYS A 483 -24.17 -45.17 -33.40
CA LYS A 483 -24.16 -45.80 -34.76
C LYS A 483 -25.30 -45.27 -35.69
N ILE A 484 -25.12 -45.48 -37.01
CA ILE A 484 -26.00 -45.35 -38.22
C ILE A 484 -27.27 -46.25 -38.19
N PRO A 485 -28.34 -46.11 -39.05
CA PRO A 485 -28.33 -45.68 -40.49
C PRO A 485 -29.55 -44.89 -41.13
N THR A 486 -29.33 -44.39 -42.38
CA THR A 486 -30.28 -44.19 -43.55
C THR A 486 -31.50 -43.21 -43.45
N GLU A 487 -32.04 -42.56 -44.50
CA GLU A 487 -31.90 -42.65 -45.99
C GLU A 487 -32.29 -41.34 -46.76
N ASP A 488 -31.92 -41.23 -48.05
CA ASP A 488 -32.38 -40.42 -49.22
C ASP A 488 -32.82 -38.90 -49.21
N ASP A 489 -31.91 -38.05 -49.72
CA ASP A 489 -31.91 -37.27 -51.00
C ASP A 489 -33.02 -36.29 -51.53
N SER A 490 -32.51 -35.21 -52.18
CA SER A 490 -33.07 -34.36 -53.29
C SER A 490 -34.11 -33.20 -53.10
N MET A 491 -33.63 -31.96 -53.44
CA MET A 491 -34.18 -30.97 -54.43
C MET A 491 -35.59 -30.30 -54.28
N VAL A 492 -35.92 -29.07 -54.77
CA VAL A 492 -35.19 -27.92 -55.41
C VAL A 492 -36.01 -26.59 -55.37
N GLU A 493 -35.31 -25.44 -55.40
CA GLU A 493 -35.64 -24.02 -55.79
C GLU A 493 -37.04 -23.37 -55.72
N ASN A 494 -37.04 -22.07 -55.34
CA ASN A 494 -37.59 -20.88 -56.09
C ASN A 494 -37.42 -19.59 -55.21
N THR A 495 -37.06 -18.37 -55.66
CA THR A 495 -36.73 -17.83 -57.02
C THR A 495 -35.91 -16.51 -56.93
N SER A 496 -35.04 -16.24 -57.93
CA SER A 496 -34.68 -14.91 -58.53
C SER A 496 -34.02 -13.76 -57.71
N THR A 497 -33.08 -12.93 -58.22
CA THR A 497 -32.20 -12.94 -59.43
C THR A 497 -31.03 -11.91 -59.35
N CYS A 498 -30.00 -12.11 -60.19
CA CYS A 498 -28.84 -11.31 -60.64
C CYS A 498 -29.12 -9.84 -61.07
N SER A 499 -28.20 -8.90 -61.47
CA SER A 499 -26.72 -8.66 -61.51
C SER A 499 -26.48 -7.22 -62.09
N GLY A 500 -25.32 -6.53 -62.14
CA GLY A 500 -23.92 -6.77 -61.72
C GLY A 500 -22.87 -6.44 -62.82
N ALA A 501 -22.09 -5.35 -62.72
CA ALA A 501 -21.04 -4.94 -63.70
C ALA A 501 -19.99 -3.93 -63.14
N SER A 502 -18.87 -3.69 -63.86
CA SER A 502 -17.64 -2.99 -63.39
C SER A 502 -17.49 -1.50 -63.76
N GLY A 503 -16.66 -0.74 -63.02
CA GLY A 503 -15.83 0.34 -63.62
C GLY A 503 -15.40 1.55 -62.77
N SER A 504 -14.08 1.78 -62.69
CA SER A 504 -13.37 3.09 -62.59
C SER A 504 -13.43 3.98 -61.30
N MET A 505 -12.25 4.12 -60.67
CA MET A 505 -11.59 5.34 -60.12
C MET A 505 -12.31 6.42 -59.25
N GLN A 506 -11.54 6.87 -58.23
CA GLN A 506 -11.38 8.24 -57.68
C GLN A 506 -12.20 8.76 -56.45
N VAL A 507 -11.50 8.74 -55.29
CA VAL A 507 -11.38 9.74 -54.19
C VAL A 507 -12.60 10.08 -53.28
N GLU A 508 -12.25 10.57 -52.07
CA GLU A 508 -13.07 11.17 -50.99
C GLU A 508 -13.83 10.14 -50.14
N VAL A 509 -13.35 9.74 -48.94
CA VAL A 509 -13.12 10.48 -47.67
C VAL A 509 -14.44 10.90 -47.00
N ASP A 510 -14.91 10.10 -46.01
CA ASP A 510 -14.80 10.51 -44.59
C ASP A 510 -15.18 9.37 -43.59
N GLY A 511 -14.80 9.55 -42.32
CA GLY A 511 -15.53 9.07 -41.13
C GLY A 511 -15.71 7.56 -40.85
N THR A 512 -14.74 6.92 -40.16
CA THR A 512 -14.99 5.69 -39.37
C THR A 512 -14.41 5.78 -37.96
N SER A 513 -15.28 5.84 -36.94
CA SER A 513 -14.87 5.71 -35.54
C SER A 513 -14.51 4.25 -35.20
N PRO A 514 -13.37 3.97 -34.53
CA PRO A 514 -13.04 2.62 -34.09
C PRO A 514 -13.85 2.22 -32.85
N THR A 515 -14.36 0.99 -32.82
CA THR A 515 -15.05 0.41 -31.65
C THR A 515 -14.05 0.10 -30.54
N VAL A 516 -14.30 0.65 -29.34
CA VAL A 516 -13.40 0.56 -28.19
C VAL A 516 -13.69 -0.67 -27.32
N ASN A 517 -12.68 -1.54 -27.12
CA ASN A 517 -12.62 -2.47 -25.99
C ASN A 517 -11.83 -1.79 -24.86
N GLY A 518 -12.53 -1.31 -23.82
CA GLY A 518 -11.95 -0.41 -22.82
C GLY A 518 -11.29 -1.12 -21.63
N THR A 519 -9.96 -1.03 -21.52
CA THR A 519 -9.21 -1.30 -20.27
C THR A 519 -7.83 -0.64 -20.18
N GLN A 520 -7.32 0.01 -21.23
CA GLN A 520 -5.97 0.55 -21.28
C GLN A 520 -5.97 2.07 -21.37
N MET A 521 -4.95 2.70 -20.76
CA MET A 521 -4.58 4.08 -21.03
C MET A 521 -4.03 4.20 -22.45
N ILE A 522 -4.63 5.07 -23.25
CA ILE A 522 -4.13 5.46 -24.57
C ILE A 522 -3.28 6.72 -24.37
N VAL A 523 -2.06 6.72 -24.91
CA VAL A 523 -1.16 7.89 -24.92
C VAL A 523 -1.05 8.34 -26.38
N GLU A 524 -1.42 9.60 -26.64
CA GLU A 524 -1.33 10.22 -27.96
C GLU A 524 -0.16 11.22 -27.98
N ASN A 525 0.68 11.12 -29.00
CA ASN A 525 1.82 12.01 -29.20
C ASN A 525 1.47 13.05 -30.26
N ASP A 526 1.25 14.30 -29.83
CA ASP A 526 1.28 15.48 -30.71
C ASP A 526 2.72 15.70 -31.22
N ASN A 527 3.10 14.93 -32.22
CA ASN A 527 4.46 14.92 -32.76
C ASN A 527 4.50 15.24 -34.27
N GLU A 528 3.68 16.20 -34.70
CA GLU A 528 3.89 16.96 -35.94
C GLU A 528 3.27 18.38 -35.86
N ASN A 529 3.72 19.28 -36.75
CA ASN A 529 3.60 20.73 -36.54
C ASN A 529 2.17 21.28 -36.67
N HIS A 530 1.68 21.99 -35.64
CA HIS A 530 0.57 22.94 -35.76
C HIS A 530 0.84 24.26 -35.01
N ASP A 531 1.76 25.07 -35.56
CA ASP A 531 2.01 26.46 -35.15
C ASP A 531 0.87 27.40 -35.62
N SER A 532 -0.32 27.28 -35.02
CA SER A 532 -1.42 28.25 -35.20
C SER A 532 -2.52 28.12 -34.14
N ALA A 533 -2.78 29.20 -33.39
CA ALA A 533 -3.77 29.32 -32.28
C ALA A 533 -3.50 28.32 -31.11
N ASP A 534 -2.91 28.72 -29.99
CA ASP A 534 -3.51 29.67 -29.05
C ASP A 534 -2.49 30.63 -28.40
N LEU A 535 -2.79 31.92 -28.48
CA LEU A 535 -2.19 32.96 -27.64
C LEU A 535 -3.26 33.44 -26.66
N LEU A 536 -2.85 33.73 -25.41
CA LEU A 536 -3.68 34.19 -24.28
C LEU A 536 -4.40 33.11 -23.43
N ASP A 537 -3.76 31.96 -23.18
CA ASP A 537 -3.93 31.35 -21.85
C ASP A 537 -3.16 32.21 -20.83
N VAL A 538 -3.89 32.99 -20.02
CA VAL A 538 -3.30 33.82 -18.97
C VAL A 538 -2.98 32.91 -17.79
N LYS A 539 -1.80 32.28 -17.90
CA LYS A 539 -1.16 31.38 -16.92
C LYS A 539 -1.53 31.68 -15.47
N ASP A 540 -2.58 31.03 -15.01
CA ASP A 540 -3.10 31.14 -13.67
C ASP A 540 -2.04 30.66 -12.66
N PRO A 541 -1.57 31.52 -11.73
CA PRO A 541 -0.53 31.15 -10.78
C PRO A 541 -1.02 30.14 -9.73
N ASP A 542 -2.33 30.09 -9.46
CA ASP A 542 -2.89 29.17 -8.47
C ASP A 542 -3.01 27.75 -9.04
N LYS A 543 -3.13 27.61 -10.36
CA LYS A 543 -3.13 26.31 -11.06
C LYS A 543 -1.73 25.75 -11.40
N GLN A 544 -0.66 26.52 -11.23
CA GLN A 544 0.71 26.07 -11.55
C GLN A 544 1.41 25.40 -10.37
N LEU A 545 1.84 24.16 -10.58
CA LEU A 545 2.71 23.40 -9.67
C LEU A 545 4.04 24.15 -9.43
N THR A 546 4.55 24.18 -8.20
CA THR A 546 5.80 24.86 -7.84
C THR A 546 6.90 23.90 -7.35
N GLN A 547 8.09 24.44 -7.08
CA GLN A 547 9.19 23.69 -6.46
C GLN A 547 8.80 23.19 -5.06
N GLU A 548 8.05 23.99 -4.30
CA GLU A 548 7.59 23.65 -2.95
C GLU A 548 6.57 22.50 -2.99
N ASP A 549 5.63 22.56 -3.95
CA ASP A 549 4.66 21.48 -4.16
C ASP A 549 5.36 20.15 -4.52
N LEU A 550 6.38 20.19 -5.39
CA LEU A 550 7.20 19.00 -5.70
C LEU A 550 8.10 18.55 -4.56
N SER A 551 8.60 19.47 -3.72
CA SER A 551 9.37 19.10 -2.53
C SER A 551 8.50 18.39 -1.49
N LEU A 552 7.25 18.84 -1.31
CA LEU A 552 6.24 18.16 -0.50
C LEU A 552 5.90 16.79 -1.09
N LEU A 553 5.70 16.69 -2.42
CA LEU A 553 5.45 15.41 -3.09
C LEU A 553 6.59 14.40 -2.85
N CYS A 554 7.85 14.82 -2.97
CA CYS A 554 9.01 13.98 -2.70
C CYS A 554 9.13 13.58 -1.22
N ASP A 555 8.80 14.45 -0.27
CA ASP A 555 8.84 14.12 1.16
C ASP A 555 7.73 13.14 1.59
N LEU A 556 6.54 13.25 0.99
CA LEU A 556 5.41 12.35 1.24
C LEU A 556 5.66 10.92 0.73
N PHE A 557 6.51 10.77 -0.28
CA PHE A 557 6.78 9.52 -1.00
C PHE A 557 8.29 9.28 -1.15
N TYR A 558 9.01 9.24 -0.03
CA TYR A 558 10.47 9.36 0.00
C TYR A 558 11.21 8.05 -0.36
N LEU A 559 11.50 7.15 0.60
CA LEU A 559 12.33 5.95 0.40
C LEU A 559 11.78 4.69 1.11
N PRO A 560 12.30 3.48 0.83
CA PRO A 560 11.80 2.24 1.44
C PRO A 560 11.90 2.14 2.96
N PHE A 561 12.88 2.83 3.58
CA PHE A 561 13.22 2.76 5.01
C PHE A 561 13.33 4.14 5.68
N GLU A 562 12.80 5.19 5.04
CA GLU A 562 12.93 6.59 5.48
C GLU A 562 11.76 7.40 4.90
N HIS A 563 11.06 8.15 5.76
CA HIS A 563 10.05 9.13 5.34
C HIS A 563 10.71 10.50 5.19
N GLY A 564 10.21 11.35 4.29
CA GLY A 564 10.76 12.69 4.11
C GLY A 564 10.36 13.65 5.23
N GLY A 565 11.03 14.81 5.30
CA GLY A 565 10.95 15.72 6.45
C GLY A 565 9.53 16.22 6.73
N GLN A 566 8.83 16.70 5.70
CA GLN A 566 7.43 17.14 5.84
C GLN A 566 6.47 15.97 6.18
N GLY A 567 6.80 14.74 5.77
CA GLY A 567 6.04 13.53 6.13
C GLY A 567 6.19 13.16 7.61
N ILE A 568 7.41 13.27 8.15
CA ILE A 568 7.68 13.10 9.59
C ILE A 568 6.99 14.19 10.40
N GLN A 569 7.01 15.44 9.93
CA GLN A 569 6.32 16.56 10.58
C GLN A 569 4.80 16.34 10.69
N LEU A 570 4.15 15.81 9.63
CA LEU A 570 2.73 15.43 9.67
C LEU A 570 2.42 14.38 10.73
N LEU A 571 3.27 13.36 10.88
CA LEU A 571 3.13 12.34 11.95
C LEU A 571 3.27 12.99 13.34
N GLN A 572 4.29 13.83 13.52
CA GLN A 572 4.64 14.44 14.81
C GLN A 572 3.60 15.45 15.29
N GLU A 573 3.16 16.37 14.44
CA GLU A 573 2.16 17.39 14.83
C GLU A 573 0.83 16.73 15.18
N PHE A 574 0.35 15.76 14.40
CA PHE A 574 -0.88 15.06 14.73
C PHE A 574 -0.76 14.29 16.06
N ASN A 575 0.35 13.58 16.28
CA ASN A 575 0.53 12.81 17.50
C ASN A 575 0.64 13.72 18.74
N TRP A 576 1.34 14.86 18.64
CA TRP A 576 1.41 15.84 19.71
C TRP A 576 0.03 16.45 19.99
N LEU A 577 -0.72 16.84 18.97
CA LEU A 577 -2.08 17.41 19.11
C LEU A 577 -3.05 16.41 19.75
N LYS A 578 -3.02 15.14 19.34
CA LYS A 578 -3.80 14.04 19.93
C LYS A 578 -3.41 13.80 21.40
N SER A 579 -2.12 13.82 21.72
CA SER A 579 -1.60 13.50 23.07
C SER A 579 -1.75 14.64 24.08
N ASN A 580 -1.87 15.88 23.61
CA ASN A 580 -2.01 17.08 24.46
C ASN A 580 -3.45 17.65 24.46
N ALA A 581 -4.41 17.00 23.81
CA ALA A 581 -5.77 17.51 23.63
C ALA A 581 -6.49 17.91 24.94
N GLN A 582 -6.13 17.32 26.09
CA GLN A 582 -6.66 17.72 27.40
C GLN A 582 -6.54 19.22 27.72
N VAL A 583 -5.60 19.96 27.11
CA VAL A 583 -5.44 21.41 27.37
C VAL A 583 -6.56 22.27 26.76
N VAL A 584 -7.29 21.75 25.77
CA VAL A 584 -8.45 22.46 25.16
C VAL A 584 -9.80 22.03 25.75
N ILE A 585 -9.82 21.09 26.71
CA ILE A 585 -11.03 20.78 27.48
C ILE A 585 -11.39 21.97 28.37
N LYS A 586 -12.65 22.41 28.34
CA LYS A 586 -13.10 23.58 29.13
C LYS A 586 -13.12 23.28 30.63
N LYS A 587 -12.15 23.87 31.34
CA LYS A 587 -12.01 23.82 32.81
C LYS A 587 -12.89 24.86 33.52
N SER A 588 -12.93 24.78 34.85
CA SER A 588 -13.54 25.78 35.72
C SER A 588 -12.65 27.02 35.89
N LYS A 589 -13.28 28.17 36.17
CA LYS A 589 -12.64 29.50 36.21
C LYS A 589 -11.35 29.61 37.03
N ASP A 590 -11.25 28.86 38.11
CA ASP A 590 -10.10 28.93 39.03
C ASP A 590 -8.81 28.26 38.46
N GLU A 591 -8.87 27.61 37.30
CA GLU A 591 -7.70 27.05 36.58
C GLU A 591 -7.28 27.84 35.32
N GLU A 592 -7.99 28.94 34.98
CA GLU A 592 -7.87 29.59 33.65
C GLU A 592 -6.52 30.28 33.38
N GLU A 593 -5.83 30.84 34.40
CA GLU A 593 -4.65 31.70 34.16
C GLU A 593 -3.41 30.95 33.65
N ASN A 594 -3.10 29.77 34.20
CA ASN A 594 -1.97 28.95 33.71
C ASN A 594 -2.38 28.12 32.47
N SER A 595 -3.61 27.59 32.44
CA SER A 595 -4.05 26.68 31.37
C SER A 595 -4.20 27.34 30.00
N LYS A 596 -4.14 28.68 29.93
CA LYS A 596 -4.31 29.43 28.69
C LYS A 596 -3.10 29.32 27.75
N ALA A 597 -1.87 29.36 28.26
CA ALA A 597 -0.68 29.34 27.41
C ALA A 597 -0.60 28.03 26.60
N ASP A 598 -0.79 26.90 27.28
CA ASP A 598 -0.82 25.56 26.69
C ASP A 598 -1.94 25.41 25.64
N ALA A 599 -3.10 26.03 25.91
CA ALA A 599 -4.22 26.04 24.97
C ALA A 599 -3.95 26.93 23.74
N ASP A 600 -3.30 28.09 23.92
CA ASP A 600 -2.89 28.97 22.81
C ASP A 600 -1.80 28.28 21.95
N GLU A 601 -0.84 27.54 22.54
CA GLU A 601 0.11 26.69 21.79
C GLU A 601 -0.63 25.60 21.00
N TRP A 602 -1.55 24.88 21.63
CA TRP A 602 -2.30 23.80 20.96
C TRP A 602 -3.07 24.33 19.74
N HIS A 603 -3.70 25.49 19.84
CA HIS A 603 -4.37 26.12 18.70
C HIS A 603 -3.40 26.59 17.61
N ALA A 604 -2.22 27.12 17.97
CA ALA A 604 -1.19 27.48 17.00
C ALA A 604 -0.67 26.25 16.22
N ARG A 605 -0.47 25.11 16.91
CA ARG A 605 -0.06 23.85 16.28
C ARG A 605 -1.19 23.19 15.47
N ALA A 606 -2.43 23.33 15.90
CA ALA A 606 -3.60 22.92 15.12
C ALA A 606 -3.74 23.75 13.82
N ALA A 607 -3.43 25.04 13.85
CA ALA A 607 -3.34 25.87 12.65
C ALA A 607 -2.23 25.39 11.71
N LYS A 608 -1.01 25.13 12.23
CA LYS A 608 0.11 24.54 11.46
C LYS A 608 -0.28 23.20 10.80
N MET A 609 -1.00 22.32 11.51
CA MET A 609 -1.52 21.06 10.95
C MET A 609 -2.54 21.29 9.83
N ASN A 610 -3.42 22.29 9.99
CA ASN A 610 -4.36 22.68 8.94
C ASN A 610 -3.64 23.28 7.71
N ASP A 611 -2.57 24.03 7.89
CA ASP A 611 -1.78 24.60 6.79
C ASP A 611 -0.98 23.55 6.02
N MET A 612 -0.43 22.54 6.71
CA MET A 612 0.14 21.35 6.05
C MET A 612 -0.93 20.60 5.25
N CYS A 613 -2.14 20.41 5.80
CA CYS A 613 -3.27 19.82 5.07
C CYS A 613 -3.65 20.65 3.82
N ASN A 614 -3.61 21.98 3.91
CA ASN A 614 -3.87 22.87 2.78
C ASN A 614 -2.77 22.79 1.72
N ALA A 615 -1.51 22.59 2.11
CA ALA A 615 -0.42 22.36 1.17
C ALA A 615 -0.61 21.05 0.38
N VAL A 616 -1.06 19.96 1.02
CA VAL A 616 -1.40 18.70 0.34
C VAL A 616 -2.62 18.86 -0.59
N ASN A 617 -3.66 19.60 -0.17
CA ASN A 617 -4.81 19.93 -1.02
C ASN A 617 -4.39 20.72 -2.27
N ARG A 618 -3.53 21.73 -2.11
CA ARG A 618 -3.00 22.58 -3.19
C ARG A 618 -2.13 21.79 -4.17
N LEU A 619 -1.23 20.94 -3.67
CA LEU A 619 -0.44 20.00 -4.47
C LEU A 619 -1.36 19.10 -5.32
N PHE A 620 -2.39 18.51 -4.72
CA PHE A 620 -3.35 17.67 -5.43
C PHE A 620 -4.07 18.43 -6.57
N GLN A 621 -4.62 19.63 -6.30
CA GLN A 621 -5.27 20.45 -7.32
C GLN A 621 -4.30 20.82 -8.46
N ARG A 622 -3.12 21.35 -8.15
CA ARG A 622 -2.10 21.75 -9.14
C ARG A 622 -1.59 20.58 -9.98
N LEU A 623 -1.44 19.40 -9.38
CA LEU A 623 -1.15 18.17 -10.12
C LEU A 623 -2.25 17.86 -11.13
N THR A 624 -3.52 17.93 -10.74
CA THR A 624 -4.64 17.65 -11.69
C THR A 624 -4.73 18.63 -12.85
N TYR A 625 -4.22 19.85 -12.73
CA TYR A 625 -4.14 20.85 -13.81
C TYR A 625 -2.92 20.70 -14.74
N CYS A 626 -1.98 19.78 -14.50
CA CYS A 626 -0.78 19.65 -15.33
C CYS A 626 -1.06 19.14 -16.76
N ASN A 627 -0.29 19.68 -17.72
CA ASN A 627 -0.37 19.37 -19.16
C ASN A 627 0.09 17.94 -19.51
N ASN A 628 1.03 17.40 -18.72
CA ASN A 628 1.56 16.06 -18.93
C ASN A 628 0.60 15.04 -18.30
N ARG A 629 -0.43 14.62 -19.05
CA ARG A 629 -1.49 13.77 -18.50
C ARG A 629 -0.95 12.41 -18.07
N GLU A 630 -0.01 11.83 -18.81
CA GLU A 630 0.69 10.59 -18.44
C GLU A 630 1.26 10.67 -17.01
N LEU A 631 2.02 11.72 -16.71
CA LEU A 631 2.62 11.95 -15.40
C LEU A 631 1.59 12.24 -14.29
N VAL A 632 0.43 12.81 -14.63
CA VAL A 632 -0.69 12.96 -13.68
C VAL A 632 -1.33 11.60 -13.37
N TYR A 633 -1.59 10.79 -14.40
CA TYR A 633 -2.21 9.46 -14.26
C TYR A 633 -1.32 8.50 -13.44
N ASP A 634 0.00 8.52 -13.64
CA ASP A 634 0.98 7.75 -12.87
C ASP A 634 0.97 8.10 -11.36
N LEU A 635 0.75 9.38 -11.00
CA LEU A 635 0.89 9.87 -9.62
C LEU A 635 -0.44 10.04 -8.87
N TYR A 636 -1.58 10.13 -9.58
CA TYR A 636 -2.86 10.56 -9.01
C TYR A 636 -3.36 9.66 -7.87
N SER A 637 -3.26 8.34 -8.01
CA SER A 637 -3.74 7.36 -7.02
C SER A 637 -3.09 7.55 -5.64
N TYR A 638 -1.76 7.69 -5.62
CA TYR A 638 -0.95 7.92 -4.42
C TYR A 638 -1.31 9.24 -3.75
N VAL A 639 -1.31 10.34 -4.52
CA VAL A 639 -1.58 11.69 -3.98
C VAL A 639 -3.03 11.83 -3.50
N TRP A 640 -4.00 11.20 -4.17
CA TRP A 640 -5.40 11.20 -3.77
C TRP A 640 -5.65 10.46 -2.44
N ASP A 641 -5.00 9.31 -2.18
CA ASP A 641 -5.16 8.63 -0.90
C ASP A 641 -4.43 9.38 0.23
N MET A 642 -3.20 9.85 -0.01
CA MET A 642 -2.45 10.69 0.94
C MET A 642 -3.23 11.96 1.32
N ARG A 643 -3.77 12.69 0.33
CA ARG A 643 -4.67 13.84 0.54
C ARG A 643 -5.87 13.48 1.41
N GLY A 644 -6.47 12.32 1.15
CA GLY A 644 -7.60 11.80 1.92
C GLY A 644 -7.25 11.53 3.39
N VAL A 645 -6.12 10.87 3.65
CA VAL A 645 -5.66 10.55 5.02
C VAL A 645 -5.28 11.82 5.80
N VAL A 646 -4.52 12.73 5.19
CA VAL A 646 -4.16 14.01 5.84
C VAL A 646 -5.41 14.86 6.11
N SER A 647 -6.39 14.86 5.20
CA SER A 647 -7.69 15.53 5.42
C SER A 647 -8.48 14.89 6.56
N LEU A 648 -8.49 13.55 6.67
CA LEU A 648 -9.14 12.81 7.76
C LEU A 648 -8.51 13.13 9.13
N LEU A 649 -7.18 13.19 9.19
CA LEU A 649 -6.43 13.59 10.39
C LEU A 649 -6.74 15.04 10.79
N ASN A 650 -6.71 15.98 9.84
CA ASN A 650 -7.09 17.39 10.08
C ASN A 650 -8.56 17.51 10.54
N SER A 651 -9.47 16.69 10.01
CA SER A 651 -10.88 16.64 10.44
C SER A 651 -11.02 16.21 11.90
N TYR A 652 -10.22 15.22 12.35
CA TYR A 652 -10.16 14.81 13.75
C TYR A 652 -9.52 15.86 14.66
N VAL A 653 -8.49 16.59 14.21
CA VAL A 653 -7.93 17.74 14.95
C VAL A 653 -8.97 18.87 15.11
N LYS A 654 -9.71 19.21 14.04
CA LYS A 654 -10.81 20.18 14.10
C LYS A 654 -11.92 19.76 15.06
N TRP A 655 -12.13 18.46 15.25
CA TRP A 655 -13.04 17.92 16.26
C TRP A 655 -12.50 18.08 17.69
N LEU A 656 -11.23 17.75 17.93
CA LEU A 656 -10.57 17.99 19.23
C LEU A 656 -10.61 19.46 19.65
N ALA A 657 -10.50 20.41 18.70
CA ALA A 657 -10.53 21.85 18.98
C ALA A 657 -11.81 22.35 19.69
N PHE A 658 -12.90 21.56 19.71
CA PHE A 658 -14.12 21.92 20.45
C PHE A 658 -14.03 21.65 21.97
N GLY A 659 -13.07 20.85 22.44
CA GLY A 659 -12.90 20.54 23.86
C GLY A 659 -14.04 19.72 24.48
N ARG A 660 -14.83 19.00 23.67
CA ARG A 660 -16.04 18.25 24.06
C ARG A 660 -15.83 16.74 24.00
N PHE A 661 -14.88 16.24 24.78
CA PHE A 661 -14.56 14.80 24.91
C PHE A 661 -14.07 14.51 26.34
N PRO A 662 -14.14 13.26 26.83
CA PRO A 662 -13.73 12.92 28.19
C PRO A 662 -12.20 12.99 28.35
N SER A 663 -11.75 13.35 29.56
CA SER A 663 -10.32 13.33 29.93
C SER A 663 -9.67 11.94 29.85
N THR A 664 -10.47 10.87 29.81
CA THR A 664 -10.04 9.47 29.61
C THR A 664 -9.88 9.06 28.14
N MET A 665 -9.97 10.00 27.18
CA MET A 665 -9.80 9.73 25.73
C MET A 665 -8.53 8.91 25.42
N THR A 666 -7.42 9.19 26.08
CA THR A 666 -6.15 8.48 25.86
C THR A 666 -6.27 6.98 26.16
N THR A 667 -6.96 6.61 27.25
CA THR A 667 -7.23 5.21 27.62
C THR A 667 -8.00 4.45 26.55
N PHE A 668 -8.93 5.10 25.84
CA PHE A 668 -9.73 4.48 24.78
C PHE A 668 -9.04 4.43 23.41
N THR A 669 -7.85 5.02 23.28
CA THR A 669 -7.18 5.25 21.97
C THR A 669 -5.75 4.73 21.89
N GLN A 670 -5.34 3.90 22.85
CA GLN A 670 -4.02 3.27 22.99
C GLN A 670 -3.87 1.87 22.34
N GLY A 671 -4.89 1.38 21.62
CA GLY A 671 -4.97 -0.02 21.17
C GLY A 671 -4.11 -0.44 19.95
N SER A 672 -3.49 0.50 19.23
CA SER A 672 -2.82 0.26 17.93
C SER A 672 -1.31 0.48 17.95
N TYR A 673 -0.56 -0.33 17.18
CA TYR A 673 0.90 -0.20 17.02
C TYR A 673 1.22 0.80 15.89
N THR A 674 1.84 1.92 16.26
CA THR A 674 2.02 3.12 15.42
C THR A 674 3.49 3.52 15.27
N TRP A 675 3.76 4.56 14.48
CA TRP A 675 5.08 5.19 14.38
C TRP A 675 5.70 5.59 15.73
N PHE A 676 4.86 5.91 16.74
CA PHE A 676 5.28 6.33 18.08
C PHE A 676 5.30 5.20 19.10
N SER A 677 5.09 3.95 18.66
CA SER A 677 5.13 2.77 19.52
C SER A 677 6.54 2.17 19.52
N ASN A 678 7.10 1.94 20.71
CA ASN A 678 8.47 1.44 20.91
C ASN A 678 8.84 0.31 19.94
N GLY A 679 9.92 0.48 19.18
CA GLY A 679 10.46 -0.50 18.24
C GLY A 679 9.95 -0.39 16.81
N TRP A 680 8.82 0.30 16.53
CA TRP A 680 8.30 0.39 15.16
C TRP A 680 9.20 1.23 14.25
N LYS A 681 9.46 2.48 14.65
CA LYS A 681 10.37 3.40 13.96
C LYS A 681 11.75 2.76 13.80
N GLU A 682 12.26 2.14 14.87
CA GLU A 682 13.59 1.55 14.90
C GLU A 682 13.71 0.37 13.92
N THR A 683 12.72 -0.54 13.90
CA THR A 683 12.72 -1.70 12.98
C THR A 683 12.42 -1.30 11.54
N PHE A 684 11.61 -0.25 11.31
CA PHE A 684 11.40 0.33 9.98
C PHE A 684 12.68 0.97 9.44
N MET A 685 13.38 1.74 10.29
CA MET A 685 14.58 2.48 9.90
C MET A 685 15.86 1.64 9.89
N SER A 686 15.95 0.51 10.60
CA SER A 686 17.20 -0.26 10.63
C SER A 686 17.52 -0.94 9.29
N GLY A 687 16.49 -1.37 8.56
CA GLY A 687 16.63 -2.19 7.36
C GLY A 687 16.86 -3.68 7.64
N ASP A 688 16.77 -4.14 8.89
CA ASP A 688 16.91 -5.56 9.26
C ASP A 688 15.73 -6.41 8.75
N GLN A 689 14.57 -5.79 8.56
CA GLN A 689 13.42 -6.37 7.84
C GLN A 689 13.37 -5.86 6.39
N GLU A 690 12.78 -6.62 5.47
CA GLU A 690 12.55 -6.18 4.09
C GLU A 690 11.31 -5.27 4.04
N PRO A 691 11.24 -4.26 3.14
CA PRO A 691 10.30 -3.15 3.28
C PRO A 691 8.83 -3.52 3.02
N TRP A 692 8.55 -4.68 2.43
CA TRP A 692 7.19 -5.25 2.28
C TRP A 692 6.58 -5.76 3.60
N VAL A 693 7.36 -5.80 4.69
CA VAL A 693 6.83 -5.97 6.06
C VAL A 693 6.06 -4.71 6.49
N PHE A 694 6.51 -3.52 6.06
CA PHE A 694 5.95 -2.22 6.42
C PHE A 694 5.05 -1.68 5.31
N ARG A 695 3.95 -2.39 5.05
CA ARG A 695 3.03 -2.12 3.92
C ARG A 695 2.37 -0.74 4.00
N GLY A 696 2.25 -0.08 2.86
CA GLY A 696 1.57 1.21 2.68
C GLY A 696 2.34 2.45 3.13
N GLY A 697 3.56 2.31 3.66
CA GLY A 697 4.46 3.42 3.98
C GLY A 697 3.84 4.50 4.86
N LEU A 698 4.21 5.76 4.60
CA LEU A 698 3.74 6.94 5.36
C LEU A 698 2.21 7.04 5.42
N THR A 699 1.51 6.71 4.33
CA THR A 699 0.03 6.70 4.28
C THR A 699 -0.54 5.73 5.33
N ALA A 700 0.06 4.55 5.50
CA ALA A 700 -0.36 3.56 6.48
C ALA A 700 0.12 3.83 7.91
N ASP A 701 1.25 4.53 8.11
CA ASP A 701 1.62 5.09 9.42
C ASP A 701 0.62 6.16 9.87
N LEU A 702 0.26 7.10 8.98
CA LEU A 702 -0.72 8.15 9.22
C LEU A 702 -2.14 7.58 9.49
N GLN A 703 -2.60 6.59 8.71
CA GLN A 703 -3.91 5.94 8.93
C GLN A 703 -4.03 5.33 10.34
N ARG A 704 -2.97 4.74 10.88
CA ARG A 704 -2.95 4.11 12.22
C ARG A 704 -2.94 5.10 13.39
N LEU A 705 -2.81 6.40 13.14
CA LEU A 705 -2.94 7.42 14.20
C LEU A 705 -4.42 7.73 14.52
N ILE A 706 -5.34 7.48 13.59
CA ILE A 706 -6.80 7.58 13.79
C ILE A 706 -7.26 6.52 14.80
N PRO A 707 -8.05 6.88 15.83
CA PRO A 707 -8.55 5.92 16.82
C PRO A 707 -9.74 5.10 16.29
N VAL A 708 -9.49 4.21 15.34
CA VAL A 708 -10.45 3.19 14.87
C VAL A 708 -9.81 1.80 14.94
N ASP A 709 -10.15 1.06 15.99
CA ASP A 709 -9.56 -0.25 16.23
C ASP A 709 -9.90 -1.23 15.10
N SER A 710 -8.91 -2.02 14.68
CA SER A 710 -8.95 -3.01 13.59
C SER A 710 -9.53 -2.53 12.23
N GLY A 711 -9.51 -1.22 11.97
CA GLY A 711 -10.19 -0.57 10.83
C GLY A 711 -9.61 -0.76 9.42
N ASN A 712 -8.95 -1.88 9.10
CA ASN A 712 -8.36 -2.13 7.77
C ASN A 712 -9.37 -1.95 6.62
N ASP A 713 -10.63 -2.32 6.87
CA ASP A 713 -11.77 -2.23 5.95
C ASP A 713 -12.21 -0.77 5.67
N LEU A 714 -12.12 0.09 6.69
CA LEU A 714 -12.43 1.52 6.59
C LEU A 714 -11.49 2.23 5.59
N PHE A 715 -10.24 1.76 5.50
CA PHE A 715 -9.20 2.30 4.63
C PHE A 715 -9.07 1.58 3.26
N VAL A 716 -10.03 0.71 2.90
CA VAL A 716 -10.14 0.17 1.53
C VAL A 716 -10.88 1.16 0.64
N TYR A 717 -10.10 2.00 -0.05
CA TYR A 717 -10.57 2.96 -1.04
C TYR A 717 -10.25 2.50 -2.47
N LYS A 718 -11.15 2.79 -3.41
CA LYS A 718 -10.87 2.77 -4.85
C LYS A 718 -10.75 4.22 -5.32
N ALA A 719 -9.65 4.59 -5.95
CA ALA A 719 -9.52 5.92 -6.55
C ALA A 719 -10.54 6.10 -7.71
N PRO A 720 -10.97 7.35 -8.00
CA PRO A 720 -11.72 7.68 -9.20
C PRO A 720 -11.05 7.13 -10.46
N GLU A 721 -11.84 6.71 -11.45
CA GLU A 721 -11.28 6.11 -12.69
C GLU A 721 -10.64 7.14 -13.64
N VAL A 722 -10.95 8.42 -13.45
CA VAL A 722 -10.37 9.56 -14.16
C VAL A 722 -9.96 10.61 -13.11
N PRO A 723 -8.81 11.29 -13.25
CA PRO A 723 -8.39 12.35 -12.33
C PRO A 723 -9.43 13.47 -12.20
N SER A 724 -9.80 13.82 -10.96
CA SER A 724 -10.74 14.90 -10.63
C SER A 724 -10.07 15.91 -9.70
N SER A 725 -10.25 17.20 -9.96
CA SER A 725 -9.78 18.29 -9.10
C SER A 725 -10.70 18.60 -7.91
N LYS A 726 -11.96 18.10 -7.93
CA LYS A 726 -12.98 18.48 -6.94
C LYS A 726 -12.60 18.03 -5.52
N ILE A 727 -12.50 19.00 -4.62
CA ILE A 727 -12.25 18.78 -3.20
C ILE A 727 -13.56 18.60 -2.44
N TYR A 728 -13.53 17.68 -1.47
CA TYR A 728 -14.50 17.56 -0.39
C TYR A 728 -13.79 17.71 0.94
N THR A 729 -14.35 18.52 1.84
CA THR A 729 -13.82 18.83 3.17
C THR A 729 -14.79 18.32 4.22
N ILE A 730 -14.28 17.50 5.15
CA ILE A 730 -15.05 17.07 6.33
C ILE A 730 -14.70 18.00 7.48
N ARG A 731 -15.71 18.40 8.26
CA ARG A 731 -15.54 19.17 9.50
C ARG A 731 -16.68 18.87 10.49
N PRO A 732 -16.50 19.16 11.79
CA PRO A 732 -17.60 19.14 12.74
C PRO A 732 -18.72 20.12 12.37
N TYR A 733 -19.92 19.78 12.80
CA TYR A 733 -21.12 20.60 12.68
C TYR A 733 -21.05 21.88 13.52
N LEU A 734 -21.48 22.99 12.96
CA LEU A 734 -21.71 24.27 13.62
C LEU A 734 -23.22 24.57 13.65
N PRO A 735 -23.76 25.24 14.69
CA PRO A 735 -25.18 25.60 14.72
C PRO A 735 -25.69 26.48 13.56
N GLY A 736 -24.78 27.11 12.80
CA GLY A 736 -25.12 27.84 11.57
C GLY A 736 -25.32 26.95 10.34
N ASP A 737 -24.97 25.66 10.41
CA ASP A 737 -25.16 24.71 9.31
C ASP A 737 -26.58 24.09 9.29
N GLU A 738 -27.44 24.39 10.28
CA GLU A 738 -28.72 23.69 10.50
C GLU A 738 -29.62 23.68 9.25
N ASP A 739 -29.86 24.86 8.67
CA ASP A 739 -30.67 25.01 7.44
C ASP A 739 -30.08 24.23 6.25
N ALA A 740 -28.76 24.14 6.15
CA ALA A 740 -28.07 23.42 5.07
C ALA A 740 -28.14 21.90 5.26
N VAL A 741 -27.96 21.42 6.49
CA VAL A 741 -28.18 19.99 6.84
C VAL A 741 -29.64 19.60 6.63
N TYR A 742 -30.59 20.49 6.96
CA TYR A 742 -32.01 20.31 6.69
C TYR A 742 -32.30 20.28 5.17
N ALA A 743 -31.66 21.15 4.38
CA ALA A 743 -31.79 21.14 2.92
C ALA A 743 -31.29 19.83 2.30
N VAL A 744 -30.11 19.34 2.71
CA VAL A 744 -29.57 18.03 2.26
C VAL A 744 -30.48 16.88 2.69
N CYS A 745 -30.95 16.86 3.93
CA CYS A 745 -31.86 15.83 4.44
C CYS A 745 -33.17 15.79 3.62
N ASN A 746 -33.75 16.96 3.36
CA ASN A 746 -34.94 17.11 2.53
C ASN A 746 -34.70 16.67 1.08
N GLN A 747 -33.58 17.05 0.47
CA GLN A 747 -33.25 16.66 -0.90
C GLN A 747 -33.08 15.14 -1.06
N ILE A 748 -32.41 14.48 -0.11
CA ILE A 748 -32.21 13.01 -0.12
C ILE A 748 -33.53 12.26 0.11
N THR A 749 -34.42 12.80 0.94
CA THR A 749 -35.73 12.18 1.26
C THR A 749 -36.86 12.58 0.29
N GLY A 750 -36.60 13.39 -0.74
CA GLY A 750 -37.62 13.90 -1.66
C GLY A 750 -38.66 14.81 -0.98
N CYS A 751 -38.27 15.48 0.10
CA CYS A 751 -39.12 16.31 0.96
C CYS A 751 -38.86 17.80 0.76
N THR A 752 -39.81 18.64 1.17
CA THR A 752 -39.68 20.12 1.22
C THR A 752 -40.14 20.71 2.56
N SER A 753 -40.40 19.86 3.57
CA SER A 753 -40.95 20.27 4.86
C SER A 753 -40.00 19.92 5.99
N SER A 754 -39.70 20.92 6.83
CA SER A 754 -38.83 20.79 8.00
C SER A 754 -39.25 19.68 8.96
N ALA A 755 -40.52 19.26 8.98
CA ALA A 755 -41.01 18.17 9.84
C ALA A 755 -40.28 16.83 9.63
N VAL A 756 -39.77 16.57 8.42
CA VAL A 756 -39.01 15.35 8.12
C VAL A 756 -37.58 15.46 8.65
N ALA A 757 -36.92 16.60 8.45
CA ALA A 757 -35.60 16.88 8.99
C ALA A 757 -35.61 16.99 10.55
N ASP A 758 -36.64 17.60 11.13
CA ASP A 758 -36.86 17.68 12.58
C ASP A 758 -36.98 16.27 13.23
N ARG A 759 -37.56 15.30 12.51
CA ARG A 759 -37.63 13.89 12.91
C ARG A 759 -36.30 13.15 12.75
N LEU A 760 -35.60 13.35 11.63
CA LEU A 760 -34.45 12.51 11.24
C LEU A 760 -33.09 13.04 11.71
N VAL A 761 -32.89 14.36 11.70
CA VAL A 761 -31.58 15.00 11.94
C VAL A 761 -31.60 15.98 13.11
N GLY A 762 -32.63 16.82 13.25
CA GLY A 762 -32.64 17.94 14.21
C GLY A 762 -32.34 17.54 15.65
N GLY A 763 -32.91 16.42 16.12
CA GLY A 763 -32.64 15.89 17.45
C GLY A 763 -31.16 15.61 17.74
N PHE A 764 -30.37 15.18 16.73
CA PHE A 764 -28.92 15.02 16.87
C PHE A 764 -28.21 16.38 16.91
N LEU A 765 -28.57 17.28 15.99
CA LEU A 765 -27.98 18.63 15.89
C LEU A 765 -28.16 19.45 17.17
N THR A 766 -29.32 19.33 17.83
CA THR A 766 -29.60 20.03 19.09
C THR A 766 -29.04 19.32 20.33
N LEU A 767 -29.09 17.98 20.40
CA LEU A 767 -28.84 17.23 21.65
C LEU A 767 -27.49 16.49 21.70
N SER A 768 -26.77 16.36 20.59
CA SER A 768 -25.41 15.77 20.48
C SER A 768 -24.55 16.40 19.34
N PRO A 769 -24.50 17.74 19.18
CA PRO A 769 -23.75 18.38 18.09
C PRO A 769 -22.25 18.04 18.11
N GLU A 770 -21.66 17.76 19.27
CA GLU A 770 -20.26 17.32 19.41
C GLU A 770 -19.92 15.99 18.72
N LEU A 771 -20.91 15.22 18.27
CA LEU A 771 -20.72 13.99 17.50
C LEU A 771 -21.30 14.10 16.08
N CYS A 772 -21.60 15.32 15.63
CA CYS A 772 -22.10 15.60 14.31
C CYS A 772 -20.99 16.18 13.41
N MET A 773 -20.88 15.64 12.20
CA MET A 773 -19.92 16.03 11.16
C MET A 773 -20.70 16.38 9.88
N VAL A 774 -20.20 17.35 9.14
CA VAL A 774 -20.67 17.71 7.80
C VAL A 774 -19.56 17.50 6.77
N VAL A 775 -19.95 17.28 5.52
CA VAL A 775 -19.05 17.36 4.38
C VAL A 775 -19.52 18.45 3.43
N GLU A 776 -18.59 19.32 3.05
CA GLU A 776 -18.80 20.43 2.12
C GLU A 776 -17.86 20.30 0.92
N ASP A 777 -18.29 20.84 -0.22
CA ASP A 777 -17.44 21.10 -1.37
C ASP A 777 -17.14 22.62 -1.48
N GLU A 778 -16.82 23.11 -2.67
CA GLU A 778 -16.49 24.52 -2.90
C GLU A 778 -17.75 25.43 -2.92
N ASP A 779 -18.95 24.87 -3.06
CA ASP A 779 -20.22 25.60 -3.15
C ASP A 779 -21.08 25.48 -1.86
N ALA A 780 -21.21 24.27 -1.30
CA ALA A 780 -22.16 23.99 -0.22
C ALA A 780 -21.84 22.75 0.63
N ILE A 781 -22.59 22.57 1.72
CA ILE A 781 -22.69 21.27 2.42
C ILE A 781 -23.44 20.28 1.53
N VAL A 782 -22.83 19.12 1.29
CA VAL A 782 -23.33 18.05 0.41
C VAL A 782 -23.57 16.73 1.15
N GLY A 783 -23.37 16.69 2.46
CA GLY A 783 -23.63 15.51 3.27
C GLY A 783 -23.38 15.73 4.76
N TYR A 784 -23.83 14.78 5.56
CA TYR A 784 -23.70 14.79 7.02
C TYR A 784 -23.52 13.38 7.58
N ALA A 785 -22.85 13.27 8.73
CA ALA A 785 -22.91 12.11 9.59
C ALA A 785 -23.12 12.56 11.04
N LEU A 786 -24.19 12.07 11.65
CA LEU A 786 -24.67 12.47 12.97
C LEU A 786 -24.63 11.25 13.88
N ALA A 787 -24.29 11.44 15.15
CA ALA A 787 -24.30 10.35 16.11
C ALA A 787 -24.67 10.79 17.53
N ALA A 788 -25.09 9.81 18.33
CA ALA A 788 -25.32 9.97 19.76
C ALA A 788 -24.55 8.89 20.52
N LEU A 789 -23.77 9.29 21.53
CA LEU A 789 -22.86 8.38 22.26
C LEU A 789 -23.59 7.20 22.93
N ASN A 790 -24.78 7.47 23.48
CA ASN A 790 -25.62 6.46 24.11
C ASN A 790 -27.09 6.69 23.73
N ILE A 791 -27.67 5.76 22.97
CA ILE A 791 -29.03 5.83 22.45
C ILE A 791 -30.10 5.94 23.55
N LYS A 792 -29.92 5.27 24.69
CA LYS A 792 -30.88 5.30 25.80
C LYS A 792 -30.92 6.69 26.44
N THR A 793 -29.76 7.30 26.69
CA THR A 793 -29.66 8.68 27.19
C THR A 793 -30.17 9.70 26.16
N PHE A 794 -29.92 9.46 24.87
CA PHE A 794 -30.39 10.31 23.77
C PHE A 794 -31.92 10.30 23.64
N ASN A 795 -32.54 9.12 23.64
CA ASN A 795 -33.99 8.97 23.61
C ASN A 795 -34.67 9.57 24.86
N GLN A 796 -34.03 9.52 26.02
CA GLN A 796 -34.48 10.23 27.22
C GLN A 796 -34.41 11.76 27.05
N LYS A 797 -33.33 12.32 26.48
CA LYS A 797 -33.26 13.76 26.15
C LYS A 797 -34.37 14.13 25.14
N LEU A 798 -34.54 13.36 24.06
CA LEU A 798 -35.58 13.57 23.05
C LEU A 798 -36.97 13.66 23.68
N ALA A 799 -37.34 12.72 24.55
CA ALA A 799 -38.64 12.70 25.22
C ALA A 799 -38.90 13.90 26.14
N VAL A 800 -37.84 14.52 26.70
CA VAL A 800 -37.95 15.59 27.70
C VAL A 800 -37.90 16.99 27.10
N SER A 801 -37.08 17.23 26.06
CA SER A 801 -36.92 18.56 25.46
C SER A 801 -37.42 18.66 24.01
N TRP A 802 -36.95 17.78 23.13
CA TRP A 802 -37.18 17.91 21.68
C TRP A 802 -38.60 17.55 21.24
N ILE A 803 -39.09 16.38 21.67
CA ILE A 803 -40.41 15.87 21.27
C ILE A 803 -41.56 16.77 21.77
N PRO A 804 -41.57 17.31 23.01
CA PRO A 804 -42.61 18.27 23.42
C PRO A 804 -42.65 19.53 22.57
N GLU A 805 -41.50 20.07 22.16
CA GLU A 805 -41.39 21.24 21.29
C GLU A 805 -41.91 20.92 19.87
N LEU A 806 -41.49 19.79 19.29
CA LEU A 806 -41.98 19.37 17.98
C LEU A 806 -43.49 19.04 17.95
N LYS A 807 -44.06 18.53 19.04
CA LYS A 807 -45.53 18.35 19.16
C LYS A 807 -46.30 19.68 19.20
N ALA A 808 -45.65 20.78 19.60
CA ALA A 808 -46.22 22.13 19.53
C ALA A 808 -45.98 22.79 18.16
N LYS A 809 -44.81 22.54 17.54
CA LYS A 809 -44.46 22.96 16.17
C LYS A 809 -45.36 22.32 15.11
N TYR A 810 -45.74 21.06 15.33
CA TYR A 810 -46.59 20.26 14.44
C TYR A 810 -47.76 19.62 15.21
N PRO A 811 -48.91 20.30 15.37
CA PRO A 811 -50.07 19.75 16.07
C PRO A 811 -50.67 18.57 15.30
N LEU A 812 -51.20 17.57 16.02
CA LEU A 812 -51.87 16.41 15.43
C LEU A 812 -53.36 16.69 15.19
N ASP A 813 -53.68 17.29 14.04
CA ASP A 813 -55.06 17.62 13.66
C ASP A 813 -55.44 17.09 12.25
N ASP A 814 -56.68 17.32 11.83
CA ASP A 814 -57.22 16.83 10.55
C ASP A 814 -56.53 17.44 9.32
N ASN A 815 -55.86 18.60 9.44
CA ASN A 815 -55.17 19.25 8.33
C ASN A 815 -53.93 18.47 7.87
N ILE A 816 -53.42 17.54 8.69
CA ILE A 816 -52.33 16.63 8.31
C ILE A 816 -52.72 15.79 7.09
N ASN A 817 -54.00 15.47 6.90
CA ASN A 817 -54.43 14.60 5.80
C ASN A 817 -54.21 15.24 4.41
N ASP A 818 -54.09 16.57 4.33
CA ASP A 818 -53.76 17.33 3.11
C ASP A 818 -52.23 17.43 2.85
N LEU A 819 -51.39 17.01 3.80
CA LEU A 819 -49.92 17.06 3.67
C LEU A 819 -49.37 15.83 2.90
N PRO A 820 -48.19 15.94 2.26
CA PRO A 820 -47.53 14.80 1.61
C PRO A 820 -47.31 13.61 2.57
N PRO A 821 -47.46 12.33 2.12
CA PRO A 821 -47.51 11.17 3.03
C PRO A 821 -46.30 11.00 3.97
N ASN A 822 -45.10 11.32 3.48
CA ASN A 822 -43.85 11.35 4.25
C ASN A 822 -43.88 12.40 5.38
N VAL A 823 -44.47 13.57 5.14
CA VAL A 823 -44.71 14.60 6.17
C VAL A 823 -45.76 14.11 7.18
N GLN A 824 -46.84 13.45 6.72
CA GLN A 824 -47.83 12.87 7.62
C GLN A 824 -47.22 11.81 8.54
N GLU A 825 -46.40 10.92 7.99
CA GLU A 825 -45.70 9.87 8.75
C GLU A 825 -44.73 10.49 9.77
N ALA A 826 -44.00 11.55 9.38
CA ALA A 826 -43.10 12.25 10.30
C ALA A 826 -43.84 12.87 11.49
N ILE A 827 -44.96 13.58 11.25
CA ILE A 827 -45.75 14.17 12.35
C ILE A 827 -46.40 13.08 13.21
N ARG A 828 -46.94 12.01 12.61
CA ARG A 828 -47.49 10.86 13.35
C ARG A 828 -46.42 10.21 14.24
N PHE A 829 -45.21 9.97 13.73
CA PHE A 829 -44.08 9.45 14.49
C PHE A 829 -43.69 10.35 15.68
N LEU A 830 -43.63 11.67 15.47
CA LEU A 830 -43.33 12.63 16.54
C LEU A 830 -44.39 12.57 17.65
N HIS A 831 -45.66 12.39 17.31
CA HIS A 831 -46.73 12.21 18.29
C HIS A 831 -46.75 10.83 18.97
N SER A 832 -46.38 9.76 18.26
CA SER A 832 -46.32 8.39 18.79
C SER A 832 -44.95 8.00 19.38
N PHE A 833 -44.00 8.93 19.51
CA PHE A 833 -42.66 8.63 20.00
C PHE A 833 -42.67 8.06 21.43
N VAL A 834 -41.96 6.93 21.61
CA VAL A 834 -41.71 6.30 22.91
C VAL A 834 -40.19 6.11 23.05
N PRO A 835 -39.55 6.52 24.16
CA PRO A 835 -38.11 6.39 24.37
C PRO A 835 -37.71 4.96 24.81
N ASP A 836 -38.23 3.95 24.13
CA ASP A 836 -37.84 2.55 24.33
C ASP A 836 -36.65 2.20 23.43
N THR A 837 -35.79 1.27 23.87
CA THR A 837 -34.65 0.78 23.09
C THR A 837 -34.21 -0.58 23.62
N PRO A 838 -34.02 -1.61 22.77
CA PRO A 838 -33.64 -2.95 23.22
C PRO A 838 -32.39 -2.95 24.11
N GLU A 839 -32.49 -3.57 25.30
CA GLU A 839 -31.41 -3.48 26.28
C GLU A 839 -30.15 -4.20 25.81
N GLN A 840 -30.29 -5.31 25.08
CA GLN A 840 -29.17 -6.02 24.48
C GLN A 840 -28.40 -5.15 23.48
N LEU A 841 -29.11 -4.39 22.63
CA LEU A 841 -28.50 -3.42 21.71
C LEU A 841 -27.72 -2.35 22.48
N CYS A 842 -28.34 -1.76 23.51
CA CYS A 842 -27.70 -0.75 24.36
C CYS A 842 -26.44 -1.28 25.09
N ARG A 843 -26.38 -2.58 25.39
CA ARG A 843 -25.27 -3.24 26.10
C ARG A 843 -24.11 -3.66 25.19
N GLN A 844 -24.30 -3.71 23.87
CA GLN A 844 -23.27 -4.16 22.91
C GLN A 844 -22.86 -3.05 21.92
N HIS A 845 -23.81 -2.24 21.46
CA HIS A 845 -23.60 -1.13 20.52
C HIS A 845 -24.32 0.12 21.02
N PRO A 846 -23.86 0.75 22.12
CA PRO A 846 -24.56 1.84 22.80
C PRO A 846 -24.77 3.08 21.93
N SER A 847 -23.88 3.35 20.97
CA SER A 847 -23.95 4.55 20.13
C SER A 847 -24.86 4.32 18.93
N GLN A 848 -25.66 5.33 18.56
CA GLN A 848 -26.39 5.33 17.29
C GLN A 848 -25.72 6.30 16.32
N MET A 849 -25.68 5.98 15.03
CA MET A 849 -25.29 6.92 13.97
C MET A 849 -26.26 6.94 12.78
N LEU A 850 -26.21 8.02 12.01
CA LEU A 850 -26.84 8.23 10.71
C LEU A 850 -25.83 8.92 9.80
N CYS A 851 -25.70 8.51 8.53
CA CYS A 851 -24.91 9.22 7.53
C CYS A 851 -25.72 9.32 6.24
N ALA A 852 -25.64 10.46 5.56
CA ALA A 852 -26.27 10.68 4.25
C ALA A 852 -25.46 11.69 3.44
N VAL A 853 -25.31 11.45 2.14
CA VAL A 853 -24.56 12.31 1.21
C VAL A 853 -25.37 12.43 -0.08
N LEU A 854 -25.37 13.60 -0.71
CA LEU A 854 -26.10 13.84 -1.95
C LEU A 854 -25.61 12.92 -3.09
N PRO A 855 -26.52 12.38 -3.94
CA PRO A 855 -26.13 11.58 -5.12
C PRO A 855 -25.24 12.31 -6.15
N THR A 856 -25.04 13.61 -6.02
CA THR A 856 -24.06 14.38 -6.79
C THR A 856 -22.60 14.06 -6.41
N VAL A 857 -22.37 13.48 -5.23
CA VAL A 857 -21.03 13.08 -4.75
C VAL A 857 -20.69 11.69 -5.27
N GLN A 858 -20.01 11.65 -6.41
CA GLN A 858 -19.60 10.41 -7.08
C GLN A 858 -18.36 9.71 -6.46
N ASP A 859 -17.61 10.41 -5.57
CA ASP A 859 -16.44 9.84 -4.90
C ASP A 859 -16.86 9.01 -3.68
N GLN A 860 -16.88 7.68 -3.83
CA GLN A 860 -17.25 6.73 -2.78
C GLN A 860 -16.33 6.74 -1.55
N SER A 861 -15.15 7.38 -1.60
CA SER A 861 -14.31 7.57 -0.41
C SER A 861 -14.87 8.60 0.56
N VAL A 862 -15.69 9.54 0.08
CA VAL A 862 -16.25 10.65 0.89
C VAL A 862 -17.16 10.15 2.01
N PRO A 863 -18.24 9.38 1.75
CA PRO A 863 -19.09 8.85 2.82
C PRO A 863 -18.32 7.88 3.73
N LYS A 864 -17.33 7.12 3.21
CA LYS A 864 -16.45 6.27 4.02
C LYS A 864 -15.66 7.10 5.04
N ARG A 865 -14.89 8.10 4.56
CA ARG A 865 -14.05 8.98 5.39
C ARG A 865 -14.89 9.76 6.42
N LEU A 866 -16.09 10.20 6.04
CA LEU A 866 -17.05 10.86 6.92
C LEU A 866 -17.54 9.93 8.06
N VAL A 867 -17.87 8.67 7.75
CA VAL A 867 -18.15 7.65 8.78
C VAL A 867 -16.93 7.39 9.65
N THR A 868 -15.71 7.28 9.09
CA THR A 868 -14.48 7.09 9.86
C THR A 868 -14.22 8.22 10.86
N CYS A 869 -14.51 9.48 10.53
CA CYS A 869 -14.44 10.60 11.48
C CYS A 869 -15.41 10.43 12.66
N VAL A 870 -16.67 10.02 12.41
CA VAL A 870 -17.66 9.80 13.47
C VAL A 870 -17.31 8.58 14.32
N LEU A 871 -16.82 7.49 13.70
CA LEU A 871 -16.29 6.31 14.41
C LEU A 871 -15.14 6.69 15.36
N ALA A 872 -14.17 7.48 14.88
CA ALA A 872 -13.06 7.98 15.69
C ALA A 872 -13.53 8.86 16.86
N ALA A 873 -14.48 9.76 16.64
CA ALA A 873 -15.05 10.62 17.68
C ALA A 873 -15.86 9.82 18.74
N LEU A 874 -16.62 8.81 18.32
CA LEU A 874 -17.33 7.88 19.22
C LEU A 874 -16.36 7.05 20.06
N ARG A 875 -15.29 6.52 19.45
CA ARG A 875 -14.26 5.76 20.17
C ARG A 875 -13.49 6.62 21.16
N ALA A 876 -13.11 7.83 20.78
CA ALA A 876 -12.51 8.83 21.66
C ALA A 876 -13.40 9.21 22.87
N ASN A 877 -14.72 9.10 22.73
CA ASN A 877 -15.69 9.27 23.82
C ASN A 877 -15.97 8.01 24.65
N GLY A 878 -15.19 6.93 24.46
CA GLY A 878 -15.33 5.70 25.24
C GLY A 878 -16.44 4.77 24.77
N SER A 879 -16.93 4.92 23.54
CA SER A 879 -17.80 3.90 22.94
C SER A 879 -17.03 2.61 22.65
N PHE A 880 -17.74 1.49 22.77
CA PHE A 880 -17.28 0.14 22.43
C PHE A 880 -18.11 -0.51 21.30
N GLY A 881 -19.14 0.19 20.81
CA GLY A 881 -19.88 -0.24 19.63
C GLY A 881 -20.93 0.79 19.17
N VAL A 882 -21.19 0.78 17.87
CA VAL A 882 -22.17 1.66 17.20
C VAL A 882 -23.16 0.82 16.39
N HIS A 883 -24.40 1.28 16.31
CA HIS A 883 -25.42 0.72 15.44
C HIS A 883 -26.09 1.80 14.60
N MET A 884 -26.81 1.34 13.57
CA MET A 884 -27.73 2.17 12.81
C MET A 884 -28.88 1.32 12.26
N THR A 885 -29.91 1.99 11.76
CA THR A 885 -31.10 1.34 11.21
C THR A 885 -31.34 1.85 9.80
N ILE A 886 -31.44 0.94 8.84
CA ILE A 886 -31.68 1.22 7.41
C ILE A 886 -32.98 0.55 6.94
N PRO A 887 -33.69 1.07 5.93
CA PRO A 887 -34.84 0.38 5.33
C PRO A 887 -34.44 -0.98 4.76
N SER A 888 -35.25 -2.03 4.91
CA SER A 888 -34.93 -3.36 4.35
C SER A 888 -34.98 -3.43 2.82
N THR A 889 -35.45 -2.35 2.17
CA THR A 889 -35.37 -2.12 0.73
C THR A 889 -34.05 -1.49 0.27
N ASP A 890 -33.28 -0.86 1.17
CA ASP A 890 -32.05 -0.12 0.85
C ASP A 890 -30.83 -1.06 0.85
N LYS A 891 -30.62 -1.68 -0.31
CA LYS A 891 -29.48 -2.57 -0.54
C LYS A 891 -28.16 -1.83 -0.72
N GLU A 892 -28.19 -0.57 -1.15
CA GLU A 892 -26.97 0.22 -1.39
C GLU A 892 -26.32 0.61 -0.07
N SER A 893 -27.12 1.07 0.90
CA SER A 893 -26.65 1.27 2.28
C SER A 893 -26.18 -0.05 2.91
N HIS A 894 -26.92 -1.15 2.76
CA HIS A 894 -26.53 -2.45 3.33
C HIS A 894 -25.15 -2.92 2.82
N GLU A 895 -24.93 -2.86 1.50
CA GLU A 895 -23.62 -3.20 0.91
C GLU A 895 -22.52 -2.21 1.30
N PHE A 896 -22.83 -0.91 1.41
CA PHE A 896 -21.89 0.12 1.85
C PHE A 896 -21.41 -0.11 3.30
N TYR A 897 -22.33 -0.38 4.23
CA TYR A 897 -21.98 -0.63 5.63
C TYR A 897 -21.37 -2.01 5.86
N GLY A 898 -21.75 -3.04 5.10
CA GLY A 898 -21.05 -4.32 5.07
C GLY A 898 -19.59 -4.19 4.64
N LYS A 899 -19.30 -3.34 3.64
CA LYS A 899 -17.92 -2.95 3.23
C LYS A 899 -17.19 -2.05 4.25
N LEU A 900 -17.86 -1.65 5.32
CA LEU A 900 -17.31 -0.93 6.49
C LEU A 900 -17.48 -1.76 7.78
N GLY A 901 -17.51 -3.09 7.66
CA GLY A 901 -17.42 -4.00 8.80
C GLY A 901 -18.62 -4.01 9.74
N PHE A 902 -19.76 -3.46 9.30
CA PHE A 902 -21.03 -3.62 10.03
C PHE A 902 -21.67 -4.98 9.71
N VAL A 903 -22.31 -5.57 10.70
CA VAL A 903 -23.00 -6.88 10.62
C VAL A 903 -24.46 -6.76 11.07
N ASP A 904 -25.34 -7.60 10.51
CA ASP A 904 -26.76 -7.60 10.82
C ASP A 904 -27.04 -8.16 12.22
N LEU A 905 -27.90 -7.49 12.99
CA LEU A 905 -28.23 -7.89 14.36
C LEU A 905 -29.34 -8.97 14.41
N ASN A 906 -28.94 -10.24 14.55
CA ASN A 906 -29.80 -11.39 14.87
C ASN A 906 -31.05 -11.59 14.00
N THR A 907 -30.87 -12.18 12.82
CA THR A 907 -31.96 -12.65 11.94
C THR A 907 -32.60 -13.96 12.46
N THR A 908 -33.28 -13.92 13.61
CA THR A 908 -33.99 -15.09 14.17
C THR A 908 -35.37 -14.74 14.73
N GLN A 909 -36.39 -15.39 14.16
CA GLN A 909 -37.83 -15.35 14.46
C GLN A 909 -38.64 -14.18 13.87
N ASP A 910 -39.50 -14.58 12.92
CA ASP A 910 -40.76 -14.02 12.40
C ASP A 910 -40.83 -12.59 11.82
N GLU A 911 -41.51 -12.53 10.67
CA GLU A 911 -41.80 -11.40 9.77
C GLU A 911 -40.57 -10.63 9.25
N SER A 912 -40.52 -10.38 7.94
CA SER A 912 -39.45 -9.57 7.33
C SER A 912 -39.59 -8.11 7.77
N PRO A 913 -38.67 -7.56 8.60
CA PRO A 913 -38.87 -6.24 9.18
C PRO A 913 -38.78 -5.15 8.11
N SER A 914 -39.49 -4.04 8.30
CA SER A 914 -39.40 -2.86 7.42
C SER A 914 -38.02 -2.17 7.46
N SER A 915 -37.19 -2.50 8.44
CA SER A 915 -35.85 -1.95 8.63
C SER A 915 -34.89 -2.99 9.22
N ILE A 916 -33.65 -2.97 8.76
CA ILE A 916 -32.53 -3.79 9.25
C ILE A 916 -31.70 -2.94 10.22
N THR A 917 -31.28 -3.52 11.34
CA THR A 917 -30.31 -2.90 12.25
C THR A 917 -28.93 -3.50 12.03
N MET A 918 -27.99 -2.66 11.62
CA MET A 918 -26.59 -3.02 11.39
C MET A 918 -25.71 -2.48 12.51
N CYS A 919 -24.74 -3.29 12.96
CA CYS A 919 -23.92 -3.03 14.14
C CYS A 919 -22.42 -3.20 13.85
N ARG A 920 -21.58 -2.36 14.46
CA ARG A 920 -20.11 -2.50 14.48
C ARG A 920 -19.59 -2.38 15.92
N SER A 921 -18.58 -3.18 16.27
CA SER A 921 -17.80 -3.05 17.51
C SER A 921 -16.53 -2.22 17.29
N PHE A 922 -15.96 -1.67 18.36
CA PHE A 922 -14.60 -1.13 18.39
C PHE A 922 -13.63 -2.13 19.05
#